data_AF-A0A926CE51-F1
#
_entry.id   AF-A0A926CE51-F1
#
_cell.length_a   1.000
_cell.length_b   1.000
_cell.length_c   1.000
_cell.angle_alpha   90.00
_cell.angle_beta   90.00
_cell.angle_gamma   90.00
#
_symmetry.space_group_name_H-M   'P 1'
#
loop_
_entity.id
_entity.type
_entity.pdbx_description
1 polymer ?
#
loop_
_entity_poly.entity_id
_entity_poly.type
_entity_poly.pdbx_seq_one_letter_code
_entity_poly.pdbx_strand_id
1 'polypeptide(L)'
;MTTNGEAPRNGKRWMRVDLHIHTPASEDYAEPTIGYLQILQEAERRQLDIIAFTDHNTVHGYEQMGREIEFLEALERGRRTTEDEQQQLAEYRRLLAKITVLPGFEFTSHFGAHILGVFAPDRPLSLIEATLLQLGVPADELKKGRTSIANTRHVTEAYDLIAHAGGLVIAAHANGSNGVISETLRMGTSGQARVAATQHAALNALEFINFYTDHEKFTSPGFYNGRTEHYHRRMFCIQGSDAHRLRRQSESNGEGWHYHGIGDRYNELLLPDATFQSLRNLLTSQDFDRLRVPKRDQKQWEIDTLRVGPPTDRQALQLEDQAATLWRDVAALANIGGGTLIIGCGPDGAAIGVSRPDQTSEALRQTIQEQLTPQPYLTLELLNYDGRDLIRVEVKAPDAPPYVARDGTIYIRRDGQTQPADRGEIIQLCRRAIADGTATELDNGQDLDMPRSGVEIVSAQKRGGQWFYEVRDLRTTAGVTRDRAQGLWSYAIGRYEDLREGRVDVQSQVKWRGRLGLWRSYRQGNRVKYDLVHRDANGVIDHLFFGVSDWGLGEGWQNLLGERAEESVEQEPRAFSEDEPQFAPELEAPELPVEAPDDEIWGERRPRWRGRGGIWRIKHNDSSGPTFDLAMKGKEGEDLREFPDVLREKLTDAWLSLIRVPRPRTGIEVVRMAEEDGEPRFIFCNLRTGEVSNVPWRLQDIEEGTVRQYAARMALKDTPLVESQVRWWGNIGYTRPMRSQVDLIYRDEDGQDHIYYAARRDELAGEWHALLEEYGEV
;
A
#
# COMPACT_ATOMS: atom_id res chain seq x y z
N MET A 1 4.55 -28.99 62.23
CA MET A 1 3.52 -30.02 62.06
C MET A 1 2.17 -29.33 61.96
N THR A 2 1.56 -29.37 60.77
CA THR A 2 0.11 -29.52 60.51
C THR A 2 -0.03 -29.61 59.00
N THR A 3 0.04 -30.84 58.52
CA THR A 3 -0.31 -31.27 57.18
C THR A 3 -1.82 -31.28 57.04
N ASN A 4 -2.37 -30.47 56.14
CA ASN A 4 -3.62 -30.73 55.43
C ASN A 4 -3.23 -30.56 53.95
N GLY A 5 -3.15 -31.60 53.14
CA GLY A 5 -4.24 -32.54 52.90
C GLY A 5 -5.15 -32.06 51.78
N GLU A 6 -4.63 -31.38 50.74
CA GLU A 6 -5.29 -31.30 49.44
C GLU A 6 -4.42 -32.05 48.41
N ALA A 7 -5.01 -33.07 47.78
CA ALA A 7 -4.46 -33.73 46.59
C ALA A 7 -4.11 -32.69 45.50
N PRO A 8 -3.16 -32.96 44.59
CA PRO A 8 -2.74 -31.97 43.60
C PRO A 8 -3.95 -31.59 42.75
N ARG A 9 -4.48 -30.37 42.93
CA ARG A 9 -5.35 -29.76 41.94
C ARG A 9 -4.60 -29.80 40.62
N ASN A 10 -5.29 -30.20 39.56
CA ASN A 10 -4.79 -30.32 38.19
C ASN A 10 -4.42 -28.93 37.62
N GLY A 11 -3.50 -28.23 38.28
CA GLY A 11 -3.60 -26.80 38.61
C GLY A 11 -2.89 -25.89 37.65
N LYS A 12 -3.57 -25.49 36.58
CA LYS A 12 -3.12 -24.42 35.69
C LYS A 12 -3.30 -23.05 36.36
N ARG A 13 -2.40 -22.10 36.09
CA ARG A 13 -2.51 -20.70 36.51
C ARG A 13 -2.31 -19.76 35.31
N TRP A 14 -2.88 -18.55 35.38
CA TRP A 14 -2.59 -17.51 34.41
C TRP A 14 -1.16 -16.99 34.63
N MET A 15 -0.38 -16.98 33.55
CA MET A 15 1.00 -16.54 33.53
C MET A 15 1.16 -15.41 32.52
N ARG A 16 1.94 -14.38 32.87
CA ARG A 16 2.24 -13.28 31.96
C ARG A 16 3.44 -13.61 31.09
N VAL A 17 3.28 -13.42 29.79
CA VAL A 17 4.23 -13.87 28.78
C VAL A 17 4.49 -12.76 27.76
N ASP A 18 5.76 -12.40 27.58
CA ASP A 18 6.21 -11.48 26.54
C ASP A 18 7.28 -12.16 25.68
N LEU A 19 6.93 -12.52 24.44
CA LEU A 19 7.78 -13.34 23.57
C LEU A 19 8.59 -12.52 22.56
N HIS A 20 8.49 -11.20 22.62
CA HIS A 20 9.12 -10.32 21.64
C HIS A 20 9.83 -9.16 22.36
N ILE A 21 11.09 -9.41 22.74
CA ILE A 21 11.95 -8.48 23.46
C ILE A 21 13.32 -8.48 22.79
N HIS A 22 13.83 -7.29 22.47
CA HIS A 22 15.20 -7.09 22.05
C HIS A 22 16.09 -6.81 23.27
N THR A 23 17.37 -7.04 23.09
CA THR A 23 18.43 -6.81 24.07
C THR A 23 19.53 -5.96 23.42
N PRO A 24 20.56 -5.53 24.17
CA PRO A 24 21.72 -4.83 23.58
C PRO A 24 22.46 -5.58 22.48
N ALA A 25 22.16 -6.86 22.24
CA ALA A 25 22.67 -7.62 21.11
C ALA A 25 21.99 -7.28 19.78
N SER A 26 20.83 -6.61 19.79
CA SER A 26 20.18 -6.03 18.60
C SER A 26 20.83 -4.70 18.23
N GLU A 27 21.06 -4.46 16.93
CA GLU A 27 21.74 -3.25 16.42
C GLU A 27 21.01 -1.95 16.77
N ASP A 28 19.69 -2.01 16.87
CA ASP A 28 18.77 -0.91 17.09
C ASP A 28 18.26 -0.81 18.54
N TYR A 29 18.85 -1.57 19.47
CA TYR A 29 18.53 -1.42 20.88
C TYR A 29 18.98 -0.05 21.40
N ALA A 30 18.04 0.75 21.89
CA ALA A 30 18.26 2.16 22.18
C ALA A 30 19.22 2.40 23.36
N GLU A 31 19.35 1.43 24.27
CA GLU A 31 20.15 1.54 25.49
C GLU A 31 21.24 0.46 25.55
N PRO A 32 22.31 0.53 24.73
CA PRO A 32 23.28 -0.55 24.57
C PRO A 32 24.12 -0.83 25.83
N THR A 33 24.07 0.04 26.83
CA THR A 33 24.80 -0.10 28.10
C THR A 33 24.01 -0.85 29.19
N ILE A 34 22.73 -1.16 28.94
CA ILE A 34 21.89 -1.88 29.90
C ILE A 34 22.34 -3.34 30.02
N GLY A 35 22.50 -3.84 31.24
CA GLY A 35 22.86 -5.24 31.48
C GLY A 35 21.65 -6.17 31.45
N TYR A 36 21.88 -7.45 31.17
CA TYR A 36 20.82 -8.48 31.16
C TYR A 36 20.11 -8.62 32.51
N LEU A 37 20.85 -8.45 33.63
CA LEU A 37 20.26 -8.43 34.97
C LEU A 37 19.16 -7.36 35.12
N GLN A 38 19.36 -6.17 34.55
CA GLN A 38 18.39 -5.09 34.60
C GLN A 38 17.13 -5.42 33.80
N ILE A 39 17.28 -6.06 32.65
CA ILE A 39 16.16 -6.56 31.84
C ILE A 39 15.32 -7.56 32.66
N LEU A 40 15.97 -8.49 33.37
CA LEU A 40 15.28 -9.45 34.24
C LEU A 40 14.59 -8.79 35.44
N GLN A 41 15.21 -7.77 36.04
CA GLN A 41 14.61 -6.98 37.12
C GLN A 41 13.36 -6.23 36.64
N GLU A 42 13.41 -5.67 35.44
CA GLU A 42 12.25 -4.99 34.85
C GLU A 42 11.15 -5.99 34.49
N ALA A 43 11.49 -7.16 33.95
CA ALA A 43 10.54 -8.24 33.72
C ALA A 43 9.84 -8.69 35.01
N GLU A 44 10.58 -8.81 36.13
CA GLU A 44 9.98 -9.08 37.45
C GLU A 44 9.06 -7.93 37.89
N ARG A 45 9.49 -6.67 37.70
CA ARG A 45 8.69 -5.48 38.05
C ARG A 45 7.35 -5.47 37.31
N ARG A 46 7.32 -5.93 36.07
CA ARG A 46 6.12 -6.11 35.23
C ARG A 46 5.36 -7.42 35.51
N GLN A 47 5.90 -8.25 36.42
CA GLN A 47 5.36 -9.55 36.83
C GLN A 47 5.26 -10.54 35.66
N LEU A 48 6.24 -10.53 34.76
CA LEU A 48 6.35 -11.50 33.67
C LEU A 48 6.84 -12.84 34.23
N ASP A 49 6.18 -13.93 33.86
CA ASP A 49 6.57 -15.30 34.21
C ASP A 49 7.46 -15.93 33.13
N ILE A 50 7.24 -15.57 31.86
CA ILE A 50 7.99 -16.07 30.70
C ILE A 50 8.37 -14.89 29.81
N ILE A 51 9.64 -14.81 29.44
CA ILE A 51 10.14 -13.86 28.44
C ILE A 51 10.94 -14.60 27.37
N ALA A 52 11.06 -14.03 26.18
CA ALA A 52 11.98 -14.53 25.15
C ALA A 52 12.89 -13.39 24.67
N PHE A 53 14.19 -13.65 24.55
CA PHE A 53 15.10 -12.74 23.87
C PHE A 53 15.07 -13.07 22.38
N THR A 54 14.63 -12.11 21.58
CA THR A 54 14.39 -12.26 20.14
C THR A 54 15.08 -11.16 19.36
N ASP A 55 16.39 -11.00 19.57
CA ASP A 55 17.20 -10.02 18.86
C ASP A 55 17.17 -10.26 17.34
N HIS A 56 17.36 -9.19 16.55
CA HIS A 56 17.32 -9.29 15.10
C HIS A 56 18.41 -10.22 14.55
N ASN A 57 17.97 -11.29 13.89
CA ASN A 57 18.81 -12.26 13.19
C ASN A 57 19.94 -12.87 14.06
N THR A 58 19.79 -12.88 15.38
CA THR A 58 20.79 -13.39 16.32
C THR A 58 20.17 -13.95 17.60
N VAL A 59 20.85 -14.91 18.21
CA VAL A 59 20.57 -15.42 19.58
C VAL A 59 21.63 -14.93 20.58
N HIS A 60 22.46 -13.96 20.17
CA HIS A 60 23.65 -13.58 20.92
C HIS A 60 23.33 -12.94 22.28
N GLY A 61 22.20 -12.24 22.44
CA GLY A 61 21.81 -11.67 23.73
C GLY A 61 21.64 -12.75 24.81
N TYR A 62 20.94 -13.82 24.46
CA TYR A 62 20.78 -14.98 25.36
C TYR A 62 22.11 -15.67 25.64
N GLU A 63 22.98 -15.81 24.63
CA GLU A 63 24.32 -16.37 24.81
C GLU A 63 25.18 -15.54 25.77
N GLN A 64 25.18 -14.22 25.63
CA GLN A 64 25.96 -13.32 26.47
C GLN A 64 25.49 -13.37 27.93
N MET A 65 24.17 -13.36 28.17
CA MET A 65 23.61 -13.56 29.51
C MET A 65 24.08 -14.89 30.12
N GLY A 66 24.03 -15.98 29.35
CA GLY A 66 24.50 -17.30 29.80
C GLY A 66 25.99 -17.29 30.16
N ARG A 67 26.84 -16.70 29.31
CA ARG A 67 28.28 -16.57 29.56
C ARG A 67 28.59 -15.74 30.80
N GLU A 68 27.85 -14.67 31.05
CA GLU A 68 27.99 -13.84 32.25
C GLU A 68 27.72 -14.66 33.52
N ILE A 69 26.62 -15.43 33.53
CA ILE A 69 26.26 -16.32 34.64
C ILE A 69 27.32 -17.41 34.83
N GLU A 70 27.73 -18.11 33.77
CA GLU A 70 28.76 -19.15 33.83
C GLU A 70 30.09 -18.62 34.35
N PHE A 71 30.45 -17.39 33.98
CA PHE A 71 31.65 -16.72 34.47
C PHE A 71 31.56 -16.44 35.98
N LEU A 72 30.45 -15.87 36.45
CA LEU A 72 30.21 -15.64 37.87
C LEU A 72 30.22 -16.95 38.69
N GLU A 73 29.62 -18.02 38.16
CA GLU A 73 29.65 -19.35 38.79
C GLU A 73 31.05 -19.97 38.82
N ALA A 74 31.86 -19.73 37.79
CA ALA A 74 33.26 -20.16 37.77
C ALA A 74 34.10 -19.43 38.82
N LEU A 75 33.87 -18.12 39.00
CA LEU A 75 34.51 -17.34 40.07
C LEU A 75 34.08 -17.85 41.46
N GLU A 76 32.80 -18.18 41.66
CA GLU A 76 32.26 -18.68 42.93
C GLU A 76 32.90 -20.04 43.28
N ARG A 77 32.94 -20.97 42.32
CA ARG A 77 33.63 -22.27 42.48
C ARG A 77 35.11 -22.11 42.78
N GLY A 78 35.75 -21.12 42.17
CA GLY A 78 37.15 -20.76 42.43
C GLY A 78 37.38 -20.03 43.75
N ARG A 79 36.32 -19.64 44.49
CA ARG A 79 36.36 -18.76 45.67
C ARG A 79 37.08 -17.43 45.40
N ARG A 80 36.87 -16.88 44.20
CA ARG A 80 37.51 -15.64 43.70
C ARG A 80 36.53 -14.48 43.50
N THR A 81 35.26 -14.66 43.84
CA THR A 81 34.23 -13.62 43.73
C THR A 81 34.44 -12.51 44.74
N THR A 82 34.20 -11.29 44.31
CA THR A 82 33.96 -10.11 45.15
C THR A 82 32.56 -10.14 45.78
N GLU A 83 32.28 -9.27 46.76
CA GLU A 83 30.95 -9.16 47.37
C GLU A 83 29.88 -8.75 46.34
N ASP A 84 30.22 -7.83 45.42
CA ASP A 84 29.32 -7.37 44.37
C ASP A 84 28.97 -8.51 43.38
N GLU A 85 29.97 -9.30 42.95
CA GLU A 85 29.75 -10.45 42.06
C GLU A 85 28.90 -11.55 42.73
N GLN A 86 29.06 -11.74 44.05
CA GLN A 86 28.20 -12.66 44.81
C GLN A 86 26.75 -12.17 44.84
N GLN A 87 26.52 -10.87 45.03
CA GLN A 87 25.18 -10.29 45.00
C GLN A 87 24.55 -10.39 43.61
N GLN A 88 25.31 -10.11 42.55
CA GLN A 88 24.85 -10.26 41.17
C GLN A 88 24.45 -11.70 40.85
N LEU A 89 25.28 -12.69 41.19
CA LEU A 89 24.97 -14.10 40.95
C LEU A 89 23.76 -14.57 41.76
N ALA A 90 23.64 -14.13 43.02
CA ALA A 90 22.47 -14.41 43.85
C ALA A 90 21.18 -13.83 43.24
N GLU A 91 21.27 -12.63 42.67
CA GLU A 91 20.14 -11.97 42.01
C GLU A 91 19.73 -12.67 40.71
N TYR A 92 20.69 -13.08 39.87
CA TYR A 92 20.40 -13.93 38.69
C TYR A 92 19.68 -15.22 39.10
N ARG A 93 20.19 -15.94 40.12
CA ARG A 93 19.55 -17.17 40.62
C ARG A 93 18.12 -16.90 41.12
N ARG A 94 17.90 -15.79 41.82
CA ARG A 94 16.57 -15.40 42.34
C ARG A 94 15.59 -15.09 41.22
N LEU A 95 16.03 -14.36 40.20
CA LEU A 95 15.20 -13.95 39.06
C LEU A 95 14.90 -15.15 38.14
N LEU A 96 15.89 -15.96 37.81
CA LEU A 96 15.72 -17.16 36.95
C LEU A 96 14.92 -18.28 37.64
N ALA A 97 14.82 -18.28 38.97
CA ALA A 97 13.90 -19.15 39.70
C ALA A 97 12.42 -18.72 39.55
N LYS A 98 12.16 -17.47 39.15
CA LYS A 98 10.80 -16.91 38.99
C LYS A 98 10.41 -16.73 37.53
N ILE A 99 11.35 -16.34 36.67
CA ILE A 99 11.14 -15.97 35.28
C ILE A 99 11.83 -17.00 34.39
N THR A 100 11.07 -17.56 33.46
CA THR A 100 11.62 -18.41 32.41
C THR A 100 12.06 -17.54 31.24
N VAL A 101 13.35 -17.56 30.94
CA VAL A 101 13.92 -16.86 29.77
C VAL A 101 14.11 -17.87 28.65
N LEU A 102 13.52 -17.60 27.48
CA LEU A 102 13.60 -18.46 26.32
C LEU A 102 14.60 -17.90 25.29
N PRO A 103 15.49 -18.74 24.72
CA PRO A 103 16.32 -18.33 23.60
C PRO A 103 15.48 -18.21 22.33
N GLY A 104 15.69 -17.13 21.58
CA GLY A 104 15.05 -16.94 20.29
C GLY A 104 15.79 -15.93 19.41
N PHE A 105 15.17 -15.59 18.29
CA PHE A 105 15.60 -14.53 17.38
C PHE A 105 14.39 -13.98 16.62
N GLU A 106 14.48 -12.74 16.17
CA GLU A 106 13.57 -12.18 15.16
C GLU A 106 14.25 -12.18 13.80
N PHE A 107 13.81 -13.04 12.90
CA PHE A 107 14.39 -13.21 11.57
C PHE A 107 13.73 -12.30 10.53
N THR A 108 14.55 -11.65 9.71
CA THR A 108 14.10 -10.79 8.60
C THR A 108 14.08 -11.58 7.28
N SER A 109 12.87 -11.80 6.74
CA SER A 109 12.63 -12.49 5.47
C SER A 109 13.20 -11.71 4.27
N HIS A 110 13.29 -12.37 3.12
CA HIS A 110 13.75 -11.79 1.85
C HIS A 110 13.10 -10.43 1.49
N PHE A 111 11.81 -10.26 1.78
CA PHE A 111 11.05 -9.04 1.46
C PHE A 111 10.79 -8.16 2.70
N GLY A 112 11.48 -8.44 3.81
CA GLY A 112 11.50 -7.62 5.01
C GLY A 112 10.46 -7.97 6.07
N ALA A 113 9.70 -9.06 5.95
CA ALA A 113 8.82 -9.52 7.02
C ALA A 113 9.60 -10.14 8.17
N HIS A 114 9.16 -9.87 9.40
CA HIS A 114 9.79 -10.42 10.59
C HIS A 114 9.06 -11.67 11.10
N ILE A 115 9.86 -12.62 11.61
CA ILE A 115 9.40 -13.92 12.08
C ILE A 115 10.15 -14.27 13.35
N LEU A 116 9.45 -14.57 14.45
CA LEU A 116 10.09 -15.04 15.66
C LEU A 116 10.29 -16.56 15.60
N GLY A 117 11.51 -16.98 15.93
CA GLY A 117 11.83 -18.35 16.29
C GLY A 117 12.15 -18.43 17.77
N VAL A 118 11.29 -19.06 18.57
CA VAL A 118 11.50 -19.22 20.03
C VAL A 118 11.77 -20.68 20.36
N PHE A 119 12.81 -20.97 21.12
CA PHE A 119 13.29 -22.33 21.38
C PHE A 119 13.26 -22.69 22.87
N ALA A 120 13.41 -23.98 23.16
CA ALA A 120 13.56 -24.47 24.52
C ALA A 120 14.91 -24.02 25.12
N PRO A 121 14.99 -23.71 26.43
CA PRO A 121 16.25 -23.31 27.07
C PRO A 121 17.37 -24.35 27.01
N ASP A 122 17.03 -25.64 26.86
CA ASP A 122 17.96 -26.75 26.72
C ASP A 122 18.37 -27.03 25.26
N ARG A 123 17.82 -26.27 24.29
CA ARG A 123 18.23 -26.35 22.89
C ARG A 123 19.66 -25.82 22.75
N PRO A 124 20.60 -26.59 22.17
CA PRO A 124 21.95 -26.10 21.95
C PRO A 124 21.97 -24.86 21.07
N LEU A 125 22.64 -23.79 21.51
CA LEU A 125 22.73 -22.52 20.79
C LEU A 125 23.34 -22.70 19.38
N SER A 126 24.30 -23.62 19.23
CA SER A 126 24.89 -23.96 17.93
C SER A 126 23.86 -24.47 16.91
N LEU A 127 22.77 -25.11 17.36
CA LEU A 127 21.70 -25.59 16.48
C LEU A 127 20.72 -24.46 16.12
N ILE A 128 20.55 -23.48 17.01
CA ILE A 128 19.80 -22.25 16.71
C ILE A 128 20.58 -21.42 15.68
N GLU A 129 21.88 -21.25 15.86
CA GLU A 129 22.77 -20.59 14.89
C GLU A 129 22.81 -21.32 13.54
N ALA A 130 22.88 -22.66 13.55
CA ALA A 130 22.79 -23.43 12.32
C ALA A 130 21.46 -23.23 11.58
N THR A 131 20.38 -22.93 12.32
CA THR A 131 19.08 -22.57 11.72
C THR A 131 19.16 -21.20 11.05
N LEU A 132 19.75 -20.20 11.70
CA LEU A 132 19.99 -18.87 11.09
C LEU A 132 20.85 -18.96 9.82
N LEU A 133 21.88 -19.80 9.81
CA LEU A 133 22.69 -20.06 8.61
C LEU A 133 21.85 -20.64 7.47
N GLN A 134 20.96 -21.59 7.76
CA GLN A 134 20.04 -22.17 6.75
C GLN A 134 19.02 -21.15 6.23
N LEU A 135 18.60 -20.23 7.09
CA LEU A 135 17.74 -19.09 6.77
C LEU A 135 18.44 -18.01 5.92
N GLY A 136 19.74 -18.15 5.67
CA GLY A 136 20.53 -17.26 4.81
C GLY A 136 21.26 -16.15 5.56
N VAL A 137 21.31 -16.19 6.90
CA VAL A 137 22.12 -15.26 7.69
C VAL A 137 23.61 -15.63 7.54
N PRO A 138 24.48 -14.72 7.07
CA PRO A 138 25.91 -14.98 6.96
C PRO A 138 26.55 -15.26 8.31
N ALA A 139 27.56 -16.15 8.33
CA ALA A 139 28.23 -16.55 9.56
C ALA A 139 28.89 -15.38 10.31
N ASP A 140 29.37 -14.37 9.58
CA ASP A 140 29.98 -13.15 10.13
C ASP A 140 28.95 -12.12 10.64
N GLU A 141 27.66 -12.30 10.33
CA GLU A 141 26.56 -11.45 10.80
C GLU A 141 25.79 -12.06 11.99
N LEU A 142 25.98 -13.36 12.28
CA LEU A 142 25.27 -14.10 13.35
C LEU A 142 25.33 -13.47 14.75
N LYS A 143 26.28 -12.59 15.01
CA LYS A 143 26.52 -11.96 16.34
C LYS A 143 26.30 -10.45 16.35
N LYS A 144 25.85 -9.87 15.24
CA LYS A 144 25.77 -8.41 15.05
C LYS A 144 24.38 -7.83 15.26
N GLY A 145 23.33 -8.65 15.35
CA GLY A 145 21.98 -8.13 15.60
C GLY A 145 21.39 -7.29 14.46
N ARG A 146 21.79 -7.55 13.20
CA ARG A 146 21.41 -6.68 12.07
C ARG A 146 19.91 -6.70 11.84
N THR A 147 19.32 -5.51 11.69
CA THR A 147 17.90 -5.31 11.36
C THR A 147 17.52 -5.82 9.96
N SER A 148 18.49 -5.90 9.04
CA SER A 148 18.26 -6.35 7.66
C SER A 148 19.45 -7.13 7.10
N ILE A 149 19.16 -8.23 6.40
CA ILE A 149 20.16 -9.11 5.77
C ILE A 149 19.72 -9.43 4.35
N ALA A 150 20.64 -9.34 3.39
CA ALA A 150 20.36 -9.65 1.99
C ALA A 150 20.34 -11.17 1.73
N ASN A 151 19.56 -11.60 0.74
CA ASN A 151 19.48 -13.00 0.28
C ASN A 151 19.02 -14.02 1.34
N THR A 152 18.20 -13.58 2.30
CA THR A 152 17.54 -14.47 3.26
C THR A 152 16.37 -15.23 2.62
N ARG A 153 15.88 -16.27 3.30
CA ARG A 153 14.76 -17.10 2.84
C ARG A 153 13.40 -16.37 2.90
N HIS A 154 12.44 -16.86 2.11
CA HIS A 154 11.06 -16.37 2.14
C HIS A 154 10.31 -16.87 3.38
N VAL A 155 9.18 -16.20 3.70
CA VAL A 155 8.40 -16.42 4.92
C VAL A 155 8.02 -17.89 5.15
N THR A 156 7.45 -18.58 4.16
CA THR A 156 6.96 -19.96 4.34
C THR A 156 8.11 -20.97 4.52
N GLU A 157 9.21 -20.80 3.79
CA GLU A 157 10.42 -21.63 3.95
C GLU A 157 11.07 -21.40 5.33
N ALA A 158 11.07 -20.14 5.80
CA ALA A 158 11.56 -19.81 7.12
C ALA A 158 10.75 -20.48 8.24
N TYR A 159 9.42 -20.52 8.10
CA TYR A 159 8.56 -21.25 9.04
C TYR A 159 8.90 -22.72 9.13
N ASP A 160 9.10 -23.38 7.99
CA ASP A 160 9.48 -24.78 7.96
C ASP A 160 10.83 -24.98 8.64
N LEU A 161 11.86 -24.22 8.29
CA LEU A 161 13.20 -24.37 8.87
C LEU A 161 13.20 -24.18 10.40
N ILE A 162 12.49 -23.18 10.91
CA ILE A 162 12.38 -22.93 12.35
C ILE A 162 11.63 -24.08 13.05
N ALA A 163 10.52 -24.55 12.48
CA ALA A 163 9.74 -25.65 13.04
C ALA A 163 10.52 -26.98 13.04
N HIS A 164 11.24 -27.29 11.96
CA HIS A 164 12.11 -28.48 11.88
C HIS A 164 13.26 -28.40 12.90
N ALA A 165 13.76 -27.20 13.20
CA ALA A 165 14.73 -26.96 14.25
C ALA A 165 14.14 -27.06 15.67
N GLY A 166 12.83 -27.31 15.81
CA GLY A 166 12.13 -27.48 17.09
C GLY A 166 11.67 -26.19 17.75
N GLY A 167 11.72 -25.06 17.04
CA GLY A 167 11.26 -23.76 17.52
C GLY A 167 9.74 -23.58 17.39
N LEU A 168 9.21 -22.68 18.20
CA LEU A 168 7.91 -22.06 17.98
C LEU A 168 8.04 -20.96 16.93
N VAL A 169 7.16 -21.02 15.95
CA VAL A 169 7.11 -20.08 14.83
C VAL A 169 6.00 -19.07 15.07
N ILE A 170 6.35 -17.80 15.15
CA ILE A 170 5.40 -16.70 15.35
C ILE A 170 5.62 -15.67 14.25
N ALA A 171 4.55 -15.25 13.57
CA ALA A 171 4.67 -14.10 12.68
C ALA A 171 4.68 -12.83 13.52
N ALA A 172 5.84 -12.17 13.59
CA ALA A 172 6.03 -10.95 14.37
C ALA A 172 5.17 -9.83 13.80
N HIS A 173 4.60 -9.01 14.70
CA HIS A 173 3.80 -7.81 14.40
C HIS A 173 3.12 -7.86 13.02
N ALA A 174 2.28 -8.88 12.77
CA ALA A 174 1.83 -9.29 11.46
C ALA A 174 1.16 -8.16 10.66
N ASN A 175 0.51 -7.21 11.33
CA ASN A 175 -0.13 -6.02 10.77
C ASN A 175 0.70 -4.72 10.85
N GLY A 176 1.94 -4.79 11.35
CA GLY A 176 2.92 -3.71 11.42
C GLY A 176 3.66 -3.50 10.10
N SER A 177 4.57 -2.51 10.06
CA SER A 177 5.35 -2.18 8.86
C SER A 177 6.17 -3.37 8.35
N ASN A 178 6.82 -4.11 9.23
CA ASN A 178 7.60 -5.30 8.88
C ASN A 178 6.83 -6.61 9.14
N GLY A 179 5.50 -6.54 9.22
CA GLY A 179 4.66 -7.71 9.42
C GLY A 179 4.43 -8.51 8.14
N VAL A 180 4.19 -9.82 8.28
CA VAL A 180 3.94 -10.73 7.16
C VAL A 180 2.69 -10.36 6.33
N ILE A 181 1.66 -9.78 6.96
CA ILE A 181 0.46 -9.34 6.23
C ILE A 181 0.82 -8.12 5.39
N SER A 182 1.52 -7.15 5.97
CA SER A 182 1.95 -5.94 5.28
C SER A 182 2.92 -6.23 4.13
N GLU A 183 3.81 -7.21 4.27
CA GLU A 183 4.66 -7.69 3.18
C GLU A 183 3.84 -8.22 2.01
N THR A 184 2.84 -9.07 2.26
CA THR A 184 1.98 -9.61 1.19
C THR A 184 1.22 -8.51 0.45
N LEU A 185 0.83 -7.44 1.15
CA LEU A 185 0.22 -6.24 0.55
C LEU A 185 1.22 -5.45 -0.30
N ARG A 186 2.47 -5.26 0.17
CA ARG A 186 3.53 -4.58 -0.58
C ARG A 186 3.90 -5.30 -1.87
N MET A 187 3.85 -6.62 -1.87
CA MET A 187 4.16 -7.44 -3.05
C MET A 187 3.08 -7.38 -4.14
N GLY A 188 1.93 -6.71 -3.89
CA GLY A 188 0.82 -6.66 -4.84
C GLY A 188 0.22 -8.02 -5.18
N THR A 189 0.48 -9.03 -4.33
CA THR A 189 0.12 -10.42 -4.61
C THR A 189 -1.33 -10.72 -4.19
N SER A 190 -1.98 -11.61 -4.96
CA SER A 190 -3.34 -12.09 -4.71
C SER A 190 -3.51 -12.61 -3.26
N GLY A 191 -4.74 -12.62 -2.75
CA GLY A 191 -5.05 -13.09 -1.38
C GLY A 191 -4.49 -14.47 -1.01
N GLN A 192 -4.12 -15.29 -2.00
CA GLN A 192 -3.47 -16.58 -1.82
C GLN A 192 -2.12 -16.50 -1.08
N ALA A 193 -1.28 -15.49 -1.35
CA ALA A 193 0.01 -15.34 -0.66
C ALA A 193 -0.19 -15.05 0.83
N ARG A 194 -1.17 -14.20 1.16
CA ARG A 194 -1.56 -13.90 2.54
C ARG A 194 -2.13 -15.13 3.24
N VAL A 195 -2.98 -15.91 2.58
CA VAL A 195 -3.49 -17.18 3.11
C VAL A 195 -2.32 -18.13 3.39
N ALA A 196 -1.41 -18.31 2.43
CA ALA A 196 -0.25 -19.19 2.58
C ALA A 196 0.65 -18.80 3.76
N ALA A 197 0.92 -17.50 3.95
CA ALA A 197 1.71 -17.02 5.08
C ALA A 197 0.97 -17.17 6.42
N THR A 198 -0.31 -16.80 6.51
CA THR A 198 -1.02 -16.73 7.80
C THR A 198 -1.73 -18.02 8.20
N GLN A 199 -1.84 -19.00 7.30
CA GLN A 199 -2.46 -20.31 7.54
C GLN A 199 -1.46 -21.47 7.40
N HIS A 200 -0.16 -21.16 7.29
CA HIS A 200 0.89 -22.17 7.14
C HIS A 200 0.86 -23.21 8.28
N ALA A 201 1.09 -24.48 7.97
CA ALA A 201 0.99 -25.56 8.95
C ALA A 201 2.01 -25.42 10.10
N ALA A 202 3.22 -24.95 9.78
CA ALA A 202 4.29 -24.73 10.76
C ALA A 202 4.07 -23.51 11.67
N LEU A 203 3.19 -22.57 11.31
CA LEU A 203 2.96 -21.34 12.08
C LEU A 203 2.17 -21.63 13.36
N ASN A 204 2.64 -21.15 14.52
CA ASN A 204 2.00 -21.39 15.82
C ASN A 204 1.11 -20.22 16.27
N ALA A 205 1.55 -18.98 16.05
CA ALA A 205 0.79 -17.79 16.42
C ALA A 205 1.03 -16.61 15.47
N LEU A 206 0.11 -15.66 15.49
CA LEU A 206 0.20 -14.37 14.81
C LEU A 206 0.28 -13.29 15.88
N GLU A 207 1.34 -12.50 15.88
CA GLU A 207 1.46 -11.35 16.77
C GLU A 207 0.85 -10.10 16.14
N PHE A 208 0.11 -9.30 16.88
CA PHE A 208 -0.48 -8.03 16.40
C PHE A 208 -0.03 -6.86 17.26
N ILE A 209 0.24 -5.72 16.60
CA ILE A 209 0.55 -4.44 17.28
C ILE A 209 -0.74 -3.80 17.79
N ASN A 210 -1.76 -3.72 16.92
CA ASN A 210 -3.07 -3.15 17.23
C ASN A 210 -4.10 -4.28 17.43
N PHE A 211 -4.09 -4.89 18.62
CA PHE A 211 -4.87 -6.10 18.89
C PHE A 211 -6.39 -5.90 18.86
N TYR A 212 -6.88 -4.73 19.28
CA TYR A 212 -8.30 -4.41 19.24
C TYR A 212 -8.55 -3.27 18.25
N THR A 213 -8.56 -3.62 16.97
CA THR A 213 -9.10 -2.79 15.89
C THR A 213 -10.52 -3.26 15.60
N ASP A 214 -11.42 -2.31 15.34
CA ASP A 214 -12.78 -2.65 14.93
C ASP A 214 -12.80 -3.20 13.49
N HIS A 215 -13.65 -4.22 13.29
CA HIS A 215 -14.14 -4.79 12.03
C HIS A 215 -13.49 -6.06 11.46
N GLU A 216 -14.30 -6.77 10.68
CA GLU A 216 -14.17 -8.10 10.05
C GLU A 216 -13.11 -8.17 8.93
N LYS A 217 -11.94 -7.54 9.12
CA LYS A 217 -10.85 -7.47 8.12
C LYS A 217 -9.65 -8.33 8.54
N PHE A 218 -8.89 -8.83 7.56
CA PHE A 218 -7.71 -9.68 7.77
C PHE A 218 -6.58 -9.01 8.58
N THR A 219 -6.66 -7.72 8.86
CA THR A 219 -5.72 -6.99 9.72
C THR A 219 -6.08 -7.03 11.21
N SER A 220 -7.22 -7.64 11.59
CA SER A 220 -7.63 -7.80 12.98
C SER A 220 -7.50 -9.25 13.46
N PRO A 221 -7.19 -9.48 14.75
CA PRO A 221 -7.18 -10.82 15.35
C PRO A 221 -8.50 -11.58 15.17
N GLY A 222 -9.64 -10.87 15.22
CA GLY A 222 -10.98 -11.47 15.11
C GLY A 222 -11.25 -12.18 13.79
N PHE A 223 -10.51 -11.84 12.73
CA PHE A 223 -10.62 -12.45 11.41
C PHE A 223 -10.10 -13.90 11.38
N TYR A 224 -9.10 -14.22 12.21
CA TYR A 224 -8.44 -15.54 12.25
C TYR A 224 -9.17 -16.53 13.17
N ASN A 225 -10.49 -16.54 13.08
CA ASN A 225 -11.39 -17.33 13.94
C ASN A 225 -11.67 -18.75 13.43
N GLY A 226 -11.18 -19.12 12.24
CA GLY A 226 -11.40 -20.43 11.61
C GLY A 226 -12.71 -20.57 10.81
N ARG A 227 -13.53 -19.51 10.73
CA ARG A 227 -14.83 -19.49 10.03
C ARG A 227 -14.81 -18.69 8.73
N THR A 228 -13.80 -17.85 8.55
CA THR A 228 -13.65 -17.01 7.37
C THR A 228 -13.21 -17.85 6.16
N GLU A 229 -13.75 -17.55 4.97
CA GLU A 229 -13.45 -18.27 3.73
C GLU A 229 -11.94 -18.27 3.44
N HIS A 230 -11.37 -19.43 3.10
CA HIS A 230 -9.92 -19.69 2.96
C HIS A 230 -9.07 -19.60 4.23
N TYR A 231 -9.63 -19.19 5.38
CA TYR A 231 -8.95 -19.11 6.69
C TYR A 231 -9.57 -20.11 7.67
N HIS A 232 -9.59 -21.39 7.28
CA HIS A 232 -10.24 -22.46 8.04
C HIS A 232 -9.48 -22.86 9.31
N ARG A 233 -8.18 -22.54 9.41
CA ARG A 233 -7.38 -22.80 10.60
C ARG A 233 -7.47 -21.60 11.54
N ARG A 234 -8.16 -21.79 12.66
CA ARG A 234 -8.16 -20.82 13.76
C ARG A 234 -6.73 -20.66 14.29
N MET A 235 -6.28 -19.42 14.43
CA MET A 235 -4.92 -19.09 14.87
C MET A 235 -4.93 -18.53 16.29
N PHE A 236 -3.85 -18.77 17.04
CA PHE A 236 -3.58 -17.99 18.25
C PHE A 236 -3.11 -16.60 17.82
N CYS A 237 -3.83 -15.56 18.24
CA CYS A 237 -3.43 -14.18 18.03
C CYS A 237 -2.89 -13.63 19.34
N ILE A 238 -1.63 -13.21 19.36
CA ILE A 238 -0.91 -12.70 20.54
C ILE A 238 -0.47 -11.24 20.33
N GLN A 239 0.12 -10.63 21.35
CA GLN A 239 0.85 -9.36 21.25
C GLN A 239 2.23 -9.49 21.92
N GLY A 240 3.19 -8.65 21.53
CA GLY A 240 4.49 -8.54 22.20
C GLY A 240 4.88 -7.09 22.36
N SER A 241 5.76 -6.82 23.32
CA SER A 241 6.20 -5.44 23.58
C SER A 241 7.04 -4.88 22.44
N ASP A 242 7.75 -5.74 21.69
CA ASP A 242 8.72 -5.33 20.67
C ASP A 242 9.70 -4.30 21.27
N ALA A 243 10.12 -4.59 22.50
CA ALA A 243 10.82 -3.64 23.35
C ALA A 243 12.28 -3.53 22.96
N HIS A 244 12.70 -2.29 22.70
CA HIS A 244 14.06 -1.91 22.30
C HIS A 244 14.74 -1.02 23.36
N ARG A 245 14.17 -0.98 24.56
CA ARG A 245 14.64 -0.25 25.73
C ARG A 245 14.06 -0.87 26.99
N LEU A 246 14.65 -0.51 28.13
CA LEU A 246 14.23 -1.04 29.42
C LEU A 246 12.82 -0.56 29.79
N ARG A 247 12.55 0.75 29.67
CA ARG A 247 11.27 1.36 30.10
C ARG A 247 10.69 2.28 29.03
N ARG A 248 9.36 2.40 29.03
CA ARG A 248 8.63 3.30 28.13
C ARG A 248 9.14 4.74 28.26
N GLN A 249 9.35 5.40 27.13
CA GLN A 249 9.62 6.84 27.08
C GLN A 249 8.41 7.57 26.48
N SER A 250 8.22 8.83 26.89
CA SER A 250 7.27 9.76 26.25
C SER A 250 7.73 10.08 24.83
N GLU A 251 6.80 10.05 23.86
CA GLU A 251 7.03 10.40 22.44
C GLU A 251 7.58 11.84 22.24
N SER A 252 7.51 12.69 23.27
CA SER A 252 7.96 14.10 23.24
C SER A 252 9.46 14.32 23.04
N ASN A 253 10.29 13.28 23.13
CA ASN A 253 11.76 13.41 23.08
C ASN A 253 12.39 13.22 21.69
N GLY A 254 11.60 13.17 20.63
CA GLY A 254 12.11 13.23 19.25
C GLY A 254 12.55 11.90 18.64
N GLU A 255 12.41 10.78 19.36
CA GLU A 255 12.60 9.42 18.85
C GLU A 255 11.23 8.75 18.71
N GLY A 256 10.55 8.97 17.57
CA GLY A 256 9.25 8.35 17.28
C GLY A 256 9.30 6.83 17.01
N TRP A 257 10.48 6.21 17.15
CA TRP A 257 10.74 4.80 16.91
C TRP A 257 11.22 4.17 18.24
N HIS A 258 10.78 2.95 18.56
CA HIS A 258 11.22 2.18 19.74
C HIS A 258 10.81 2.71 21.13
N TYR A 259 9.66 3.38 21.29
CA TYR A 259 9.24 3.92 22.60
C TYR A 259 8.80 2.87 23.63
N HIS A 260 8.57 1.61 23.23
CA HIS A 260 8.11 0.54 24.11
C HIS A 260 9.20 -0.01 25.01
N GLY A 261 8.88 -0.15 26.30
CA GLY A 261 9.69 -0.84 27.29
C GLY A 261 9.30 -2.31 27.47
N ILE A 262 10.15 -3.05 28.19
CA ILE A 262 9.94 -4.47 28.52
C ILE A 262 8.56 -4.66 29.18
N GLY A 263 7.76 -5.58 28.64
CA GLY A 263 6.45 -5.91 29.19
C GLY A 263 5.40 -4.80 29.06
N ASP A 264 5.61 -3.80 28.21
CA ASP A 264 4.60 -2.79 27.85
C ASP A 264 3.38 -3.41 27.16
N ARG A 265 3.58 -4.54 26.49
CA ARG A 265 2.54 -5.41 25.97
C ARG A 265 2.92 -6.84 26.31
N TYR A 266 1.97 -7.62 26.78
CA TYR A 266 2.18 -9.02 27.16
C TYR A 266 0.89 -9.82 26.96
N ASN A 267 0.99 -11.13 27.00
CA ASN A 267 -0.13 -12.06 26.95
C ASN A 267 -0.33 -12.70 28.32
N GLU A 268 -1.56 -13.11 28.63
CA GLU A 268 -1.84 -13.99 29.75
C GLU A 268 -2.20 -15.38 29.22
N LEU A 269 -1.43 -16.39 29.62
CA LEU A 269 -1.62 -17.79 29.20
C LEU A 269 -1.96 -18.67 30.39
N LEU A 270 -2.99 -19.52 30.26
CA LEU A 270 -3.35 -20.49 31.30
C LEU A 270 -2.53 -21.78 31.15
N LEU A 271 -1.42 -21.86 31.88
CA LEU A 271 -0.41 -22.92 31.79
C LEU A 271 -0.28 -23.69 33.11
N PRO A 272 0.09 -24.99 33.08
CA PRO A 272 0.40 -25.76 34.30
C PRO A 272 1.70 -25.30 34.96
N ASP A 273 2.69 -24.91 34.16
CA ASP A 273 4.02 -24.50 34.60
C ASP A 273 4.62 -23.50 33.58
N ALA A 274 5.58 -22.69 34.05
CA ALA A 274 6.30 -21.73 33.22
C ALA A 274 7.43 -22.45 32.48
N THR A 275 7.08 -23.21 31.44
CA THR A 275 8.07 -23.92 30.62
C THR A 275 7.78 -23.76 29.14
N PHE A 276 8.83 -23.90 28.33
CA PHE A 276 8.70 -23.95 26.88
C PHE A 276 7.73 -25.06 26.42
N GLN A 277 7.77 -26.23 27.07
CA GLN A 277 6.90 -27.34 26.70
C GLN A 277 5.42 -27.01 26.95
N SER A 278 5.10 -26.35 28.07
CA SER A 278 3.75 -25.88 28.37
C SER A 278 3.27 -24.83 27.37
N LEU A 279 4.13 -23.87 27.02
CA LEU A 279 3.85 -22.87 25.98
C LEU A 279 3.59 -23.53 24.62
N ARG A 280 4.47 -24.46 24.21
CA ARG A 280 4.36 -25.17 22.94
C ARG A 280 3.11 -26.04 22.87
N ASN A 281 2.80 -26.78 23.93
CA ASN A 281 1.58 -27.57 24.03
C ASN A 281 0.33 -26.70 23.87
N LEU A 282 0.31 -25.50 24.47
CA LEU A 282 -0.81 -24.57 24.31
C LEU A 282 -0.91 -24.05 22.87
N LEU A 283 0.16 -23.48 22.32
CA LEU A 283 0.15 -22.84 20.99
C LEU A 283 0.01 -23.83 19.82
N THR A 284 0.08 -25.14 20.08
CA THR A 284 -0.21 -26.20 19.09
C THR A 284 -1.57 -26.87 19.32
N SER A 285 -2.28 -26.51 20.39
CA SER A 285 -3.60 -27.05 20.72
C SER A 285 -4.74 -26.28 20.04
N GLN A 286 -5.97 -26.65 20.38
CA GLN A 286 -7.19 -25.91 20.02
C GLN A 286 -7.77 -25.16 21.24
N ASP A 287 -7.01 -25.04 22.34
CA ASP A 287 -7.45 -24.43 23.62
C ASP A 287 -7.33 -22.89 23.59
N PHE A 288 -7.97 -22.23 22.62
CA PHE A 288 -7.86 -20.78 22.42
C PHE A 288 -8.41 -19.93 23.59
N ASP A 289 -9.29 -20.50 24.42
CA ASP A 289 -9.84 -19.88 25.62
C ASP A 289 -8.79 -19.69 26.74
N ARG A 290 -7.61 -20.32 26.59
CA ARG A 290 -6.47 -20.22 27.52
C ARG A 290 -5.47 -19.13 27.17
N LEU A 291 -5.77 -18.32 26.16
CA LEU A 291 -5.04 -17.11 25.83
C LEU A 291 -5.93 -15.90 26.09
N ARG A 292 -5.39 -14.91 26.80
CA ARG A 292 -5.99 -13.61 26.99
C ARG A 292 -4.95 -12.55 26.65
N VAL A 293 -5.41 -11.49 26.02
CA VAL A 293 -4.60 -10.31 25.75
C VAL A 293 -5.17 -9.18 26.60
N PRO A 294 -4.47 -8.66 27.63
CA PRO A 294 -5.04 -7.63 28.49
C PRO A 294 -5.42 -6.35 27.72
N LYS A 295 -6.68 -5.90 27.88
CA LYS A 295 -7.20 -4.63 27.29
C LYS A 295 -6.69 -3.36 27.98
N ARG A 296 -6.06 -3.49 29.14
CA ARG A 296 -5.88 -2.39 30.11
C ARG A 296 -4.95 -1.29 29.58
N ASP A 297 -3.91 -1.65 28.84
CA ASP A 297 -2.94 -0.68 28.30
C ASP A 297 -3.41 0.01 27.01
N GLN A 298 -4.42 -0.52 26.31
CA GLN A 298 -4.97 0.14 25.13
C GLN A 298 -5.93 1.27 25.49
N LYS A 299 -6.75 1.14 26.53
CA LYS A 299 -7.60 2.26 26.99
C LYS A 299 -6.75 3.42 27.50
N GLN A 300 -5.65 3.10 28.16
CA GLN A 300 -4.67 4.08 28.62
C GLN A 300 -3.91 4.71 27.44
N TRP A 301 -3.48 3.92 26.47
CA TRP A 301 -2.87 4.38 25.21
C TRP A 301 -3.84 5.17 24.31
N GLU A 302 -5.12 4.82 24.25
CA GLU A 302 -6.16 5.57 23.56
C GLU A 302 -6.34 6.93 24.24
N ILE A 303 -6.42 6.96 25.58
CA ILE A 303 -6.45 8.20 26.34
C ILE A 303 -5.16 9.01 26.09
N ASP A 304 -3.98 8.39 26.07
CA ASP A 304 -2.70 9.07 25.83
C ASP A 304 -2.62 9.63 24.41
N THR A 305 -3.07 8.88 23.41
CA THR A 305 -3.14 9.31 22.01
C THR A 305 -4.13 10.47 21.85
N LEU A 306 -5.27 10.43 22.56
CA LEU A 306 -6.28 11.49 22.57
C LEU A 306 -5.84 12.73 23.37
N ARG A 307 -4.90 12.60 24.32
CA ARG A 307 -4.41 13.70 25.17
C ARG A 307 -3.11 14.34 24.65
N VAL A 308 -2.25 13.56 24.00
CA VAL A 308 -0.88 13.95 23.58
C VAL A 308 -0.75 14.08 22.06
N GLY A 309 -1.66 13.49 21.30
CA GLY A 309 -1.71 13.63 19.85
C GLY A 309 -2.00 15.07 19.39
N PRO A 310 -1.74 15.38 18.11
CA PRO A 310 -2.05 16.71 17.56
C PRO A 310 -3.55 17.00 17.74
N PRO A 311 -3.93 18.18 18.26
CA PRO A 311 -5.32 18.49 18.54
C PRO A 311 -6.14 18.38 17.26
N THR A 312 -7.21 17.58 17.30
CA THR A 312 -8.14 17.42 16.17
C THR A 312 -9.49 18.02 16.51
N ASP A 313 -10.22 18.47 15.49
CA ASP A 313 -11.57 19.00 15.68
C ASP A 313 -12.55 17.92 16.18
N ARG A 314 -12.25 16.63 15.98
CA ARG A 314 -13.05 15.49 16.47
C ARG A 314 -12.80 15.11 17.94
N GLN A 315 -11.97 15.88 18.65
CA GLN A 315 -11.60 15.60 20.04
C GLN A 315 -11.76 16.86 20.88
N ALA A 316 -12.25 16.75 22.11
CA ALA A 316 -12.30 17.85 23.08
C ALA A 316 -11.81 17.37 24.45
N LEU A 317 -10.98 18.18 25.12
CA LEU A 317 -10.44 17.90 26.45
C LEU A 317 -10.96 18.96 27.42
N GLN A 318 -11.54 18.55 28.54
CA GLN A 318 -12.17 19.48 29.47
C GLN A 318 -11.93 19.14 30.95
N LEU A 319 -11.92 20.20 31.76
CA LEU A 319 -11.91 20.12 33.21
C LEU A 319 -13.32 19.86 33.76
N GLU A 320 -13.40 19.22 34.93
CA GLU A 320 -14.67 19.00 35.64
C GLU A 320 -15.39 20.33 35.96
N ASP A 321 -14.65 21.40 36.29
CA ASP A 321 -15.20 22.72 36.64
C ASP A 321 -15.95 23.42 35.50
N GLN A 322 -15.84 22.93 34.27
CA GLN A 322 -16.57 23.44 33.10
C GLN A 322 -17.84 22.65 32.79
N ALA A 323 -18.34 21.82 33.73
CA ALA A 323 -19.51 20.95 33.55
C ALA A 323 -20.73 21.65 32.91
N ALA A 324 -20.98 22.90 33.27
CA ALA A 324 -22.11 23.69 32.76
C ALA A 324 -22.02 24.06 31.27
N THR A 325 -20.84 23.96 30.65
CA THR A 325 -20.60 24.29 29.24
C THR A 325 -20.18 23.10 28.38
N LEU A 326 -19.95 21.92 28.97
CA LEU A 326 -19.55 20.69 28.26
C LEU A 326 -20.54 20.29 27.15
N TRP A 327 -21.83 20.59 27.31
CA TRP A 327 -22.84 20.32 26.30
C TRP A 327 -22.57 21.07 24.98
N ARG A 328 -21.88 22.22 25.02
CA ARG A 328 -21.48 22.97 23.82
C ARG A 328 -20.44 22.20 23.01
N ASP A 329 -19.48 21.56 23.68
CA ASP A 329 -18.51 20.69 23.01
C ASP A 329 -19.19 19.49 22.38
N VAL A 330 -20.17 18.90 23.07
CA VAL A 330 -20.97 17.81 22.51
C VAL A 330 -21.78 18.27 21.29
N ALA A 331 -22.39 19.46 21.33
CA ALA A 331 -23.09 20.05 20.20
C ALA A 331 -22.16 20.22 18.98
N ALA A 332 -20.97 20.77 19.23
CA ALA A 332 -19.95 21.01 18.22
C ALA A 332 -19.43 19.71 17.60
N LEU A 333 -19.16 18.69 18.43
CA LEU A 333 -18.77 17.35 17.99
C LEU A 333 -19.88 16.68 17.18
N ALA A 334 -21.14 16.80 17.59
CA ALA A 334 -22.27 16.26 16.83
C ALA A 334 -22.40 16.93 15.44
N ASN A 335 -22.21 18.25 15.36
CA ASN A 335 -22.29 19.00 14.11
C ASN A 335 -21.19 18.66 13.08
N ILE A 336 -20.04 18.15 13.51
CA ILE A 336 -18.99 17.67 12.60
C ILE A 336 -19.12 16.17 12.24
N GLY A 337 -20.11 15.48 12.80
CA GLY A 337 -20.40 14.06 12.53
C GLY A 337 -19.97 13.09 13.63
N GLY A 338 -19.70 13.60 14.83
CA GLY A 338 -19.29 12.82 16.00
C GLY A 338 -17.83 13.04 16.40
N GLY A 339 -17.45 12.45 17.54
CA GLY A 339 -16.11 12.58 18.09
C GLY A 339 -16.04 12.17 19.56
N THR A 340 -14.94 12.53 20.23
CA THR A 340 -14.70 12.13 21.63
C THR A 340 -14.45 13.35 22.52
N LEU A 341 -15.18 13.43 23.63
CA LEU A 341 -14.94 14.39 24.71
C LEU A 341 -14.34 13.65 25.91
N ILE A 342 -13.23 14.14 26.46
CA ILE A 342 -12.62 13.61 27.69
C ILE A 342 -12.75 14.64 28.80
N ILE A 343 -13.35 14.22 29.93
CA ILE A 343 -13.55 15.04 31.12
C ILE A 343 -12.56 14.62 32.21
N GLY A 344 -11.93 15.61 32.85
CA GLY A 344 -10.87 15.42 33.83
C GLY A 344 -9.47 15.71 33.30
N CYS A 345 -9.36 16.40 32.15
CA CYS A 345 -8.10 16.80 31.53
C CYS A 345 -7.91 18.32 31.55
N GLY A 346 -6.67 18.75 31.82
CA GLY A 346 -6.26 20.16 31.74
C GLY A 346 -6.08 20.66 30.30
N PRO A 347 -5.93 21.99 30.11
CA PRO A 347 -5.71 22.60 28.78
C PRO A 347 -4.42 22.15 28.10
N ASP A 348 -3.46 21.66 28.87
CA ASP A 348 -2.18 21.09 28.47
C ASP A 348 -2.24 19.57 28.25
N GLY A 349 -3.44 18.98 28.32
CA GLY A 349 -3.65 17.54 28.25
C GLY A 349 -3.30 16.80 29.54
N ALA A 350 -2.94 17.46 30.65
CA ALA A 350 -2.63 16.78 31.90
C ALA A 350 -3.86 16.09 32.51
N ALA A 351 -3.73 14.84 32.98
CA ALA A 351 -4.83 14.13 33.65
C ALA A 351 -4.98 14.66 35.07
N ILE A 352 -6.03 15.45 35.32
CA ILE A 352 -6.33 16.05 36.62
C ILE A 352 -7.26 15.16 37.44
N GLY A 353 -8.22 14.51 36.78
CA GLY A 353 -9.22 13.62 37.39
C GLY A 353 -10.57 14.30 37.60
N VAL A 354 -11.60 13.48 37.79
CA VAL A 354 -12.98 13.86 38.06
C VAL A 354 -13.33 13.41 39.48
N SER A 355 -13.75 14.35 40.33
CA SER A 355 -14.01 14.10 41.75
C SER A 355 -15.30 13.35 42.01
N ARG A 356 -16.34 13.59 41.20
CA ARG A 356 -17.66 12.92 41.33
C ARG A 356 -18.21 12.47 39.97
N PRO A 357 -17.65 11.38 39.40
CA PRO A 357 -17.94 11.00 38.00
C PRO A 357 -19.42 10.73 37.70
N ASP A 358 -20.15 10.14 38.64
CA ASP A 358 -21.57 9.85 38.49
C ASP A 358 -22.42 11.13 38.38
N GLN A 359 -22.12 12.13 39.22
CA GLN A 359 -22.84 13.41 39.22
C GLN A 359 -22.55 14.21 37.95
N THR A 360 -21.28 14.22 37.51
CA THR A 360 -20.85 14.90 36.28
C THR A 360 -21.46 14.25 35.03
N SER A 361 -21.54 12.92 34.99
CA SER A 361 -22.18 12.18 33.90
C SER A 361 -23.68 12.47 33.80
N GLU A 362 -24.38 12.46 34.93
CA GLU A 362 -25.82 12.73 34.97
C GLU A 362 -26.15 14.18 34.60
N ALA A 363 -25.39 15.13 35.16
CA ALA A 363 -25.55 16.56 34.83
C ALA A 363 -25.32 16.85 33.34
N LEU A 364 -24.34 16.18 32.71
CA LEU A 364 -24.07 16.32 31.28
C LEU A 364 -25.26 15.79 30.45
N ARG A 365 -25.78 14.61 30.77
CA ARG A 365 -26.94 14.03 30.06
C ARG A 365 -28.17 14.92 30.18
N GLN A 366 -28.47 15.39 31.39
CA GLN A 366 -29.60 16.29 31.64
C GLN A 366 -29.46 17.59 30.84
N THR A 367 -28.28 18.21 30.88
CA THR A 367 -28.05 19.49 30.17
C THR A 367 -28.16 19.32 28.66
N ILE A 368 -27.69 18.21 28.08
CA ILE A 368 -27.83 17.93 26.64
C ILE A 368 -29.30 17.72 26.27
N GLN A 369 -30.07 17.01 27.11
CA GLN A 369 -31.52 16.84 26.92
C GLN A 369 -32.27 18.18 26.93
N GLU A 370 -31.85 19.12 27.78
CA GLU A 370 -32.49 20.44 27.91
C GLU A 370 -32.04 21.45 26.84
N GLN A 371 -30.79 21.35 26.36
CA GLN A 371 -30.15 22.39 25.55
C GLN A 371 -30.05 22.06 24.06
N LEU A 372 -30.13 20.80 23.62
CA LEU A 372 -29.85 20.43 22.22
C LEU A 372 -31.04 19.79 21.49
N THR A 373 -31.17 20.06 20.20
CA THR A 373 -32.12 19.37 19.31
C THR A 373 -31.54 19.32 17.89
N PRO A 374 -31.51 18.15 17.20
CA PRO A 374 -31.84 16.81 17.69
C PRO A 374 -30.92 16.32 18.83
N GLN A 375 -31.25 15.18 19.44
CA GLN A 375 -30.51 14.62 20.58
C GLN A 375 -29.39 13.70 20.09
N PRO A 376 -28.11 14.00 20.36
CA PRO A 376 -27.01 13.12 19.98
C PRO A 376 -26.99 11.86 20.85
N TYR A 377 -26.46 10.76 20.30
CA TYR A 377 -26.27 9.52 21.06
C TYR A 377 -24.91 9.54 21.76
N LEU A 378 -24.89 9.26 23.06
CA LEU A 378 -23.69 9.35 23.89
C LEU A 378 -23.37 8.01 24.55
N THR A 379 -22.13 7.57 24.43
CA THR A 379 -21.57 6.49 25.24
C THR A 379 -20.63 7.11 26.26
N LEU A 380 -20.94 7.00 27.56
CA LEU A 380 -20.07 7.47 28.63
C LEU A 380 -19.36 6.28 29.27
N GLU A 381 -18.05 6.37 29.38
CA GLU A 381 -17.20 5.36 30.00
C GLU A 381 -16.33 5.99 31.10
N LEU A 382 -16.38 5.41 32.30
CA LEU A 382 -15.50 5.76 33.40
C LEU A 382 -14.18 5.00 33.27
N LEU A 383 -13.07 5.74 33.25
CA LEU A 383 -11.72 5.24 33.03
C LEU A 383 -10.83 5.59 34.22
N ASN A 384 -10.12 4.61 34.77
CA ASN A 384 -9.09 4.86 35.79
C ASN A 384 -7.72 4.98 35.09
N TYR A 385 -7.17 6.19 35.07
CA TYR A 385 -5.93 6.56 34.42
C TYR A 385 -4.93 7.07 35.47
N ASP A 386 -3.80 6.36 35.64
CA ASP A 386 -2.73 6.73 36.59
C ASP A 386 -3.25 7.02 38.02
N GLY A 387 -4.19 6.20 38.48
CA GLY A 387 -4.84 6.34 39.79
C GLY A 387 -5.90 7.44 39.89
N ARG A 388 -6.25 8.11 38.78
CA ARG A 388 -7.27 9.16 38.69
C ARG A 388 -8.44 8.72 37.82
N ASP A 389 -9.64 9.15 38.14
CA ASP A 389 -10.83 8.83 37.36
C ASP A 389 -11.07 9.88 36.27
N LEU A 390 -11.23 9.44 35.03
CA LEU A 390 -11.56 10.26 33.86
C LEU A 390 -12.86 9.75 33.24
N ILE A 391 -13.61 10.63 32.57
CA ILE A 391 -14.80 10.22 31.82
C ILE A 391 -14.54 10.42 30.34
N ARG A 392 -14.64 9.34 29.55
CA ARG A 392 -14.67 9.41 28.10
C ARG A 392 -16.11 9.43 27.63
N VAL A 393 -16.45 10.40 26.81
CA VAL A 393 -17.76 10.57 26.19
C VAL A 393 -17.58 10.42 24.69
N GLU A 394 -18.06 9.32 24.13
CA GLU A 394 -18.15 9.14 22.69
C GLU A 394 -19.46 9.75 22.19
N VAL A 395 -19.37 10.71 21.27
CA VAL A 395 -20.50 11.42 20.67
C VAL A 395 -20.77 10.84 19.29
N LYS A 396 -21.97 10.30 19.10
CA LYS A 396 -22.49 9.87 17.79
C LYS A 396 -23.65 10.76 17.39
N ALA A 397 -23.67 11.15 16.12
CA ALA A 397 -24.69 11.99 15.53
C ALA A 397 -25.59 11.15 14.61
N PRO A 398 -26.65 10.50 15.15
CA PRO A 398 -27.55 9.66 14.34
C PRO A 398 -28.43 10.48 13.39
N ASP A 399 -28.77 11.70 13.79
CA ASP A 399 -29.54 12.64 12.98
C ASP A 399 -28.61 13.57 12.20
N ALA A 400 -29.07 14.03 11.04
CA ALA A 400 -28.35 14.98 10.23
C ALA A 400 -28.23 16.35 10.95
N PRO A 401 -27.10 17.07 10.81
CA PRO A 401 -26.93 18.40 11.39
C PRO A 401 -27.93 19.43 10.80
N PRO A 402 -28.09 20.62 11.37
CA PRO A 402 -27.44 21.09 12.58
C PRO A 402 -28.12 20.59 13.86
N TYR A 403 -27.30 20.21 14.83
CA TYR A 403 -27.61 20.14 16.25
C TYR A 403 -27.63 21.56 16.80
N VAL A 404 -28.84 22.06 17.07
CA VAL A 404 -29.10 23.45 17.43
C VAL A 404 -29.30 23.55 18.94
N ALA A 405 -28.68 24.55 19.55
CA ALA A 405 -28.92 24.88 20.95
C ALA A 405 -30.31 25.49 21.14
N ARG A 406 -30.86 25.42 22.35
CA ARG A 406 -32.18 25.96 22.69
C ARG A 406 -32.32 27.47 22.43
N ASP A 407 -31.21 28.21 22.51
CA ASP A 407 -31.15 29.64 22.20
C ASP A 407 -31.00 29.95 20.70
N GLY A 408 -30.98 28.91 19.85
CA GLY A 408 -30.80 29.01 18.40
C GLY A 408 -29.35 29.00 17.94
N THR A 409 -28.38 28.96 18.87
CA THR A 409 -26.95 28.96 18.53
C THR A 409 -26.54 27.59 17.99
N ILE A 410 -25.75 27.58 16.90
CA ILE A 410 -25.13 26.37 16.36
C ILE A 410 -23.65 26.42 16.73
N TYR A 411 -23.13 25.36 17.34
CA TYR A 411 -21.71 25.27 17.71
C TYR A 411 -20.98 24.33 16.76
N ILE A 412 -19.72 24.65 16.45
CA ILE A 412 -18.82 23.85 15.63
C ILE A 412 -17.42 23.80 16.25
N ARG A 413 -16.61 22.86 15.78
CA ARG A 413 -15.19 22.72 16.14
C ARG A 413 -14.35 23.39 15.06
N ARG A 414 -13.46 24.30 15.46
CA ARG A 414 -12.48 24.96 14.58
C ARG A 414 -11.18 25.12 15.35
N ASP A 415 -10.07 24.70 14.75
CA ASP A 415 -8.72 24.76 15.32
C ASP A 415 -8.64 24.15 16.73
N GLY A 416 -9.37 23.07 16.97
CA GLY A 416 -9.40 22.42 18.27
C GLY A 416 -10.22 23.16 19.34
N GLN A 417 -11.02 24.17 18.98
CA GLN A 417 -11.88 24.92 19.90
C GLN A 417 -13.35 24.92 19.49
N THR A 418 -14.23 24.99 20.49
CA THR A 418 -15.69 25.05 20.29
C THR A 418 -16.15 26.50 20.18
N GLN A 419 -16.73 26.85 19.04
CA GLN A 419 -17.12 28.22 18.71
C GLN A 419 -18.53 28.27 18.09
N PRO A 420 -19.27 29.38 18.22
CA PRO A 420 -20.50 29.59 17.47
C PRO A 420 -20.22 29.63 15.96
N ALA A 421 -21.04 28.94 15.18
CA ALA A 421 -20.93 28.87 13.73
C ALA A 421 -21.34 30.20 13.08
N ASP A 422 -20.58 30.62 12.06
CA ASP A 422 -20.95 31.76 11.24
C ASP A 422 -21.97 31.40 10.15
N ARG A 423 -22.46 32.40 9.42
CA ARG A 423 -23.47 32.21 8.36
C ARG A 423 -23.00 31.22 7.28
N GLY A 424 -21.73 31.25 6.89
CA GLY A 424 -21.18 30.37 5.86
C GLY A 424 -21.16 28.92 6.33
N GLU A 425 -20.76 28.70 7.57
CA GLU A 425 -20.66 27.39 8.19
C GLU A 425 -22.04 26.77 8.45
N ILE A 426 -23.02 27.57 8.86
CA ILE A 426 -24.41 27.10 8.99
C ILE A 426 -24.95 26.65 7.63
N ILE A 427 -24.69 27.42 6.56
CA ILE A 427 -25.07 27.02 5.19
C ILE A 427 -24.39 25.72 4.80
N GLN A 428 -23.11 25.52 5.15
CA GLN A 428 -22.36 24.30 4.86
C GLN A 428 -22.91 23.09 5.63
N LEU A 429 -23.21 23.23 6.92
CA LEU A 429 -23.85 22.20 7.73
C LEU A 429 -25.22 21.80 7.16
N CYS A 430 -26.04 22.77 6.77
CA CYS A 430 -27.33 22.50 6.15
C CYS A 430 -27.19 21.81 4.80
N ARG A 431 -26.21 22.20 3.97
CA ARG A 431 -25.92 21.51 2.70
C ARG A 431 -25.49 20.06 2.92
N ARG A 432 -24.65 19.80 3.94
CA ARG A 432 -24.24 18.45 4.33
C ARG A 432 -25.45 17.61 4.77
N ALA A 433 -26.32 18.18 5.59
CA ALA A 433 -27.53 17.52 6.05
C ALA A 433 -28.54 17.22 4.94
N ILE A 434 -28.69 18.13 3.98
CA ILE A 434 -29.52 17.91 2.79
C ILE A 434 -28.92 16.79 1.93
N ALA A 435 -27.59 16.72 1.81
CA ALA A 435 -26.92 15.65 1.09
C ALA A 435 -27.07 14.28 1.79
N ASP A 436 -27.17 14.25 3.11
CA ASP A 436 -27.39 13.03 3.92
C ASP A 436 -28.89 12.65 4.01
N GLY A 437 -29.81 13.61 3.88
CA GLY A 437 -31.27 13.41 3.87
C GLY A 437 -31.87 13.07 2.50
N THR A 438 -31.10 13.17 1.41
CA THR A 438 -31.51 12.72 0.07
C THR A 438 -31.01 11.31 -0.20
N ALA A 439 -31.57 10.32 0.51
CA ALA A 439 -31.57 8.94 0.02
C ALA A 439 -32.42 8.93 -1.26
N THR A 440 -31.76 9.01 -2.41
CA THR A 440 -32.38 8.75 -3.72
C THR A 440 -32.19 7.27 -4.01
N GLU A 441 -33.06 6.68 -4.86
CA GLU A 441 -33.17 5.24 -5.17
C GLU A 441 -31.88 4.52 -5.65
N LEU A 442 -30.74 5.22 -5.71
CA LEU A 442 -29.41 4.70 -6.05
C LEU A 442 -28.64 4.10 -4.86
N ASP A 443 -29.19 4.11 -3.63
CA ASP A 443 -28.48 3.64 -2.44
C ASP A 443 -28.70 2.15 -2.08
N ASN A 444 -29.16 1.34 -3.05
CA ASN A 444 -29.43 -0.09 -2.87
C ASN A 444 -28.17 -0.97 -2.95
N GLY A 445 -27.09 -0.62 -2.24
CA GLY A 445 -25.95 -1.52 -2.03
C GLY A 445 -25.25 -2.01 -3.32
N GLN A 446 -25.28 -1.23 -4.39
CA GLN A 446 -24.45 -1.50 -5.58
C GLN A 446 -23.05 -0.90 -5.40
N ASP A 447 -22.05 -1.62 -5.90
CA ASP A 447 -20.66 -1.17 -6.02
C ASP A 447 -20.58 0.16 -6.80
N LEU A 448 -19.61 1.01 -6.46
CA LEU A 448 -19.35 2.27 -7.16
C LEU A 448 -19.15 2.01 -8.66
N ASP A 449 -20.04 2.55 -9.50
CA ASP A 449 -19.87 2.55 -10.96
C ASP A 449 -18.73 3.50 -11.34
N MET A 450 -17.53 2.94 -11.48
CA MET A 450 -16.31 3.69 -11.79
C MET A 450 -16.45 4.39 -13.16
N PRO A 451 -16.08 5.68 -13.28
CA PRO A 451 -16.00 6.31 -14.59
C PRO A 451 -15.07 5.54 -15.53
N ARG A 452 -15.43 5.44 -16.81
CA ARG A 452 -14.68 4.69 -17.84
C ARG A 452 -13.62 5.54 -18.55
N SER A 453 -13.42 6.78 -18.11
CA SER A 453 -12.46 7.71 -18.66
C SER A 453 -11.98 8.68 -17.58
N GLY A 454 -10.79 9.25 -17.76
CA GLY A 454 -10.16 10.09 -16.75
C GLY A 454 -9.15 9.30 -15.94
N VAL A 455 -8.67 9.89 -14.85
CA VAL A 455 -7.63 9.30 -14.01
C VAL A 455 -8.00 9.46 -12.55
N GLU A 456 -7.59 8.50 -11.72
CA GLU A 456 -7.82 8.49 -10.29
C GLU A 456 -6.48 8.57 -9.57
N ILE A 457 -6.36 9.42 -8.54
CA ILE A 457 -5.21 9.35 -7.62
C ILE A 457 -5.55 8.33 -6.54
N VAL A 458 -4.94 7.15 -6.60
CA VAL A 458 -5.21 6.01 -5.71
C VAL A 458 -4.45 6.15 -4.40
N SER A 459 -3.21 6.68 -4.46
CA SER A 459 -2.42 6.93 -3.27
C SER A 459 -1.37 8.03 -3.47
N ALA A 460 -0.96 8.66 -2.38
CA ALA A 460 0.13 9.64 -2.33
C ALA A 460 1.01 9.35 -1.11
N GLN A 461 2.30 9.06 -1.33
CA GLN A 461 3.23 8.68 -0.28
C GLN A 461 4.52 9.51 -0.37
N LYS A 462 5.02 10.00 0.77
CA LYS A 462 6.29 10.73 0.83
C LYS A 462 7.43 9.75 1.12
N ARG A 463 8.43 9.67 0.25
CA ARG A 463 9.63 8.83 0.43
C ARG A 463 10.88 9.66 0.14
N GLY A 464 11.83 9.68 1.07
CA GLY A 464 13.10 10.42 0.89
C GLY A 464 12.95 11.93 0.65
N GLY A 465 11.89 12.57 1.18
CA GLY A 465 11.61 13.99 0.97
C GLY A 465 10.82 14.33 -0.30
N GLN A 466 10.67 13.39 -1.23
CA GLN A 466 9.92 13.53 -2.48
C GLN A 466 8.57 12.80 -2.40
N TRP A 467 7.54 13.35 -3.05
CA TRP A 467 6.21 12.74 -3.10
C TRP A 467 6.05 11.83 -4.32
N PHE A 468 5.59 10.61 -4.06
CA PHE A 468 5.25 9.61 -5.06
C PHE A 468 3.73 9.45 -5.07
N TYR A 469 3.12 9.55 -6.24
CA TYR A 469 1.70 9.33 -6.44
C TYR A 469 1.51 8.04 -7.20
N GLU A 470 0.43 7.35 -6.89
CA GLU A 470 -0.08 6.25 -7.69
C GLU A 470 -1.33 6.75 -8.40
N VAL A 471 -1.18 7.02 -9.70
CA VAL A 471 -2.28 7.42 -10.57
C VAL A 471 -2.78 6.19 -11.31
N ARG A 472 -4.08 5.92 -11.25
CA ARG A 472 -4.75 4.88 -12.05
C ARG A 472 -5.45 5.56 -13.21
N ASP A 473 -5.02 5.30 -14.44
CA ASP A 473 -5.82 5.66 -15.61
C ASP A 473 -7.05 4.73 -15.68
N LEU A 474 -8.24 5.31 -15.71
CA LEU A 474 -9.50 4.57 -15.68
C LEU A 474 -9.76 3.79 -16.98
N ARG A 475 -8.92 4.00 -18.00
CA ARG A 475 -8.91 3.21 -19.26
C ARG A 475 -7.83 2.13 -19.25
N THR A 476 -6.76 2.28 -18.45
CA THR A 476 -5.63 1.33 -18.38
C THR A 476 -4.94 1.36 -17.01
N THR A 477 -4.80 0.21 -16.35
CA THR A 477 -4.24 0.07 -14.99
C THR A 477 -2.70 0.17 -14.92
N ALA A 478 -2.08 1.23 -15.45
CA ALA A 478 -0.64 1.47 -15.32
C ALA A 478 -0.38 2.65 -14.37
N GLY A 479 0.36 2.40 -13.28
CA GLY A 479 0.74 3.41 -12.29
C GLY A 479 1.88 4.31 -12.76
N VAL A 480 1.87 5.59 -12.34
CA VAL A 480 2.79 6.64 -12.82
C VAL A 480 3.30 7.50 -11.67
N THR A 481 4.60 7.78 -11.64
CA THR A 481 5.26 8.62 -10.63
C THR A 481 5.33 10.10 -11.06
N ARG A 482 5.45 11.03 -10.10
CA ARG A 482 5.40 12.50 -10.35
C ARG A 482 6.39 12.98 -11.42
N ASP A 483 7.61 12.45 -11.40
CA ASP A 483 8.70 12.77 -12.33
C ASP A 483 8.47 12.27 -13.77
N ARG A 484 7.53 11.34 -13.95
CA ARG A 484 7.16 10.74 -15.25
C ARG A 484 5.74 11.09 -15.68
N ALA A 485 5.02 11.89 -14.88
CA ALA A 485 3.65 12.27 -15.15
C ALA A 485 3.60 13.40 -16.18
N GLN A 486 3.00 13.12 -17.34
CA GLN A 486 2.72 14.11 -18.38
C GLN A 486 1.19 14.29 -18.54
N GLY A 487 0.79 15.41 -19.15
CA GLY A 487 -0.60 15.68 -19.53
C GLY A 487 -1.60 15.54 -18.38
N LEU A 488 -2.60 14.65 -18.54
CA LEU A 488 -3.69 14.48 -17.58
C LEU A 488 -3.19 13.96 -16.21
N TRP A 489 -2.09 13.20 -16.18
CA TRP A 489 -1.50 12.72 -14.92
C TRP A 489 -0.82 13.85 -14.14
N SER A 490 -0.10 14.72 -14.84
CA SER A 490 0.50 15.91 -14.24
C SER A 490 -0.57 16.85 -13.70
N TYR A 491 -1.65 17.06 -14.47
CA TYR A 491 -2.82 17.81 -14.02
C TYR A 491 -3.43 17.21 -12.75
N ALA A 492 -3.76 15.91 -12.76
CA ALA A 492 -4.37 15.25 -11.62
C ALA A 492 -3.49 15.29 -10.37
N ILE A 493 -2.18 15.09 -10.52
CA ILE A 493 -1.21 15.20 -9.42
C ILE A 493 -1.13 16.65 -8.91
N GLY A 494 -1.04 17.64 -9.80
CA GLY A 494 -0.97 19.04 -9.41
C GLY A 494 -2.22 19.50 -8.65
N ARG A 495 -3.41 19.07 -9.09
CA ARG A 495 -4.68 19.35 -8.40
C ARG A 495 -4.81 18.62 -7.08
N TYR A 496 -4.33 17.38 -7.00
CA TYR A 496 -4.26 16.63 -5.75
C TYR A 496 -3.26 17.25 -4.76
N GLU A 497 -2.19 17.86 -5.25
CA GLU A 497 -1.23 18.61 -4.45
C GLU A 497 -1.81 19.91 -3.92
N ASP A 498 -2.52 20.65 -4.76
CA ASP A 498 -3.26 21.84 -4.33
C ASP A 498 -4.25 21.50 -3.21
N LEU A 499 -4.94 20.35 -3.31
CA LEU A 499 -5.81 19.82 -2.27
C LEU A 499 -5.04 19.49 -0.99
N ARG A 500 -3.93 18.74 -1.09
CA ARG A 500 -3.11 18.34 0.06
C ARG A 500 -2.48 19.53 0.78
N GLU A 501 -2.06 20.55 0.02
CA GLU A 501 -1.43 21.77 0.53
C GLU A 501 -2.47 22.81 1.00
N GLY A 502 -3.76 22.48 0.94
CA GLY A 502 -4.85 23.33 1.40
C GLY A 502 -5.09 24.57 0.52
N ARG A 503 -4.52 24.60 -0.69
CA ARG A 503 -4.73 25.66 -1.68
C ARG A 503 -6.13 25.58 -2.32
N VAL A 504 -6.71 24.39 -2.31
CA VAL A 504 -8.07 24.13 -2.82
C VAL A 504 -8.87 23.37 -1.79
N ASP A 505 -10.03 23.91 -1.44
CA ASP A 505 -11.00 23.26 -0.56
C ASP A 505 -12.07 22.51 -1.37
N VAL A 506 -11.90 21.19 -1.47
CA VAL A 506 -12.83 20.29 -2.16
C VAL A 506 -14.19 20.22 -1.48
N GLN A 507 -14.29 20.46 -0.17
CA GLN A 507 -15.57 20.33 0.54
C GLN A 507 -16.55 21.44 0.21
N SER A 508 -16.05 22.65 -0.10
CA SER A 508 -16.89 23.80 -0.48
C SER A 508 -17.11 23.93 -1.99
N GLN A 509 -16.25 23.31 -2.81
CA GLN A 509 -16.29 23.41 -4.27
C GLN A 509 -17.04 22.26 -4.95
N VAL A 510 -17.21 21.12 -4.30
CA VAL A 510 -17.92 19.97 -4.88
C VAL A 510 -19.43 20.09 -4.71
N LYS A 511 -20.15 19.96 -5.83
CA LYS A 511 -21.61 19.83 -5.87
C LYS A 511 -21.99 18.35 -5.73
N TRP A 512 -22.49 17.98 -4.56
CA TRP A 512 -22.83 16.60 -4.20
C TRP A 512 -24.27 16.21 -4.54
N ARG A 513 -24.49 14.94 -4.89
CA ARG A 513 -25.78 14.24 -4.94
C ARG A 513 -25.60 12.82 -4.40
N GLY A 514 -26.15 12.53 -3.22
CA GLY A 514 -25.90 11.27 -2.52
C GLY A 514 -24.41 11.07 -2.24
N ARG A 515 -23.84 9.95 -2.71
CA ARG A 515 -22.40 9.61 -2.59
C ARG A 515 -21.52 10.10 -3.74
N LEU A 516 -22.11 10.68 -4.80
CA LEU A 516 -21.39 11.19 -5.99
C LEU A 516 -21.32 12.72 -5.97
N GLY A 517 -20.21 13.28 -6.41
CA GLY A 517 -19.98 14.72 -6.40
C GLY A 517 -19.29 15.20 -7.68
N LEU A 518 -19.73 16.36 -8.17
CA LEU A 518 -19.07 17.08 -9.25
C LEU A 518 -18.19 18.16 -8.64
N TRP A 519 -16.87 18.02 -8.74
CA TRP A 519 -15.95 19.05 -8.30
C TRP A 519 -15.87 20.19 -9.31
N ARG A 520 -15.68 19.87 -10.59
CA ARG A 520 -15.49 20.88 -11.61
C ARG A 520 -15.97 20.41 -12.96
N SER A 521 -16.52 21.33 -13.74
CA SER A 521 -16.76 21.15 -15.18
C SER A 521 -15.99 22.23 -15.94
N TYR A 522 -15.07 21.83 -16.80
CA TYR A 522 -14.24 22.77 -17.56
C TYR A 522 -14.14 22.35 -19.02
N ARG A 523 -13.92 23.33 -19.90
CA ARG A 523 -13.79 23.07 -21.33
C ARG A 523 -12.32 22.96 -21.70
N GLN A 524 -11.93 21.80 -22.22
CA GLN A 524 -10.60 21.56 -22.78
C GLN A 524 -10.77 21.36 -24.29
N GLY A 525 -10.38 22.36 -25.08
CA GLY A 525 -10.68 22.40 -26.52
C GLY A 525 -12.19 22.51 -26.78
N ASN A 526 -12.77 21.59 -27.56
CA ASN A 526 -14.21 21.57 -27.87
C ASN A 526 -15.01 20.56 -27.03
N ARG A 527 -14.39 19.95 -26.02
CA ARG A 527 -15.02 18.94 -25.16
C ARG A 527 -15.10 19.42 -23.72
N VAL A 528 -16.16 19.00 -23.03
CA VAL A 528 -16.33 19.24 -21.60
C VAL A 528 -15.68 18.10 -20.83
N LYS A 529 -14.97 18.46 -19.77
CA LYS A 529 -14.29 17.55 -18.85
C LYS A 529 -14.79 17.80 -17.44
N TYR A 530 -14.81 16.74 -16.65
CA TYR A 530 -15.29 16.76 -15.29
C TYR A 530 -14.23 16.23 -14.32
N ASP A 531 -14.04 16.94 -13.23
CA ASP A 531 -13.43 16.39 -12.03
C ASP A 531 -14.55 15.93 -11.11
N LEU A 532 -14.54 14.66 -10.72
CA LEU A 532 -15.59 14.00 -9.98
C LEU A 532 -15.04 13.46 -8.67
N VAL A 533 -15.91 13.35 -7.68
CA VAL A 533 -15.54 12.90 -6.34
C VAL A 533 -16.59 11.90 -5.87
N HIS A 534 -16.16 10.83 -5.22
CA HIS A 534 -17.06 9.94 -4.50
C HIS A 534 -16.73 9.97 -3.02
N ARG A 535 -17.76 9.79 -2.18
CA ARG A 535 -17.65 9.66 -0.75
C ARG A 535 -18.28 8.35 -0.29
N ASP A 536 -17.66 7.71 0.69
CA ASP A 536 -18.18 6.49 1.29
C ASP A 536 -19.49 6.75 2.07
N ALA A 537 -20.08 5.69 2.63
CA ALA A 537 -21.32 5.78 3.42
C ALA A 537 -21.17 6.65 4.70
N ASN A 538 -19.94 6.96 5.12
CA ASN A 538 -19.65 7.83 6.26
C ASN A 538 -19.32 9.27 5.83
N GLY A 539 -19.40 9.57 4.52
CA GLY A 539 -19.11 10.86 3.94
C GLY A 539 -17.61 11.18 3.79
N VAL A 540 -16.73 10.19 3.94
CA VAL A 540 -15.30 10.33 3.69
C VAL A 540 -15.05 10.23 2.20
N ILE A 541 -14.35 11.21 1.61
CA ILE A 541 -13.92 11.15 0.22
C ILE A 541 -12.90 10.04 0.08
N ASP A 542 -13.27 8.98 -0.65
CA ASP A 542 -12.46 7.79 -0.89
C ASP A 542 -11.98 7.70 -2.35
N HIS A 543 -12.64 8.40 -3.29
CA HIS A 543 -12.19 8.48 -4.68
C HIS A 543 -12.25 9.90 -5.25
N LEU A 544 -11.19 10.27 -5.98
CA LEU A 544 -11.03 11.53 -6.70
C LEU A 544 -10.68 11.24 -8.16
N PHE A 545 -11.57 11.61 -9.08
CA PHE A 545 -11.42 11.39 -10.51
C PHE A 545 -11.17 12.72 -11.21
N PHE A 546 -10.20 12.76 -12.12
CA PHE A 546 -9.79 13.97 -12.81
C PHE A 546 -9.91 13.81 -14.33
N GLY A 547 -10.40 14.85 -15.01
CA GLY A 547 -10.50 14.93 -16.47
C GLY A 547 -11.39 13.87 -17.12
N VAL A 548 -12.43 13.44 -16.42
CA VAL A 548 -13.47 12.51 -16.91
C VAL A 548 -14.21 13.14 -18.08
N SER A 549 -14.39 12.40 -19.16
CA SER A 549 -15.09 12.87 -20.37
C SER A 549 -16.57 12.48 -20.33
N ASP A 550 -17.43 13.21 -21.06
CA ASP A 550 -18.87 12.92 -21.18
C ASP A 550 -19.17 11.43 -21.48
N TRP A 551 -18.44 10.83 -22.43
CA TRP A 551 -18.65 9.44 -22.84
C TRP A 551 -18.23 8.40 -21.79
N GLY A 552 -17.41 8.78 -20.81
CA GLY A 552 -16.92 7.89 -19.75
C GLY A 552 -17.74 7.94 -18.47
N LEU A 553 -18.86 8.67 -18.47
CA LEU A 553 -19.76 8.75 -17.33
C LEU A 553 -20.74 7.57 -17.36
N GLY A 554 -20.79 6.83 -16.26
CA GLY A 554 -21.85 5.84 -16.02
C GLY A 554 -23.22 6.47 -15.76
N GLU A 555 -24.27 5.67 -15.68
CA GLU A 555 -25.66 6.14 -15.55
C GLU A 555 -25.86 7.02 -14.30
N GLY A 556 -25.24 6.64 -13.17
CA GLY A 556 -25.27 7.43 -11.93
C GLY A 556 -24.60 8.80 -12.06
N TRP A 557 -23.48 8.89 -12.80
CA TRP A 557 -22.75 10.13 -13.04
C TRP A 557 -23.44 11.02 -14.08
N GLN A 558 -24.10 10.44 -15.09
CA GLN A 558 -24.90 11.19 -16.07
C GLN A 558 -26.13 11.82 -15.42
N ASN A 559 -26.79 11.11 -14.50
CA ASN A 559 -27.93 11.63 -13.74
C ASN A 559 -27.54 12.77 -12.79
N LEU A 560 -26.31 12.76 -12.25
CA LEU A 560 -25.74 13.89 -11.51
C LEU A 560 -25.64 15.15 -12.40
N LEU A 561 -25.32 14.98 -13.69
CA LEU A 561 -25.08 16.07 -14.63
C LEU A 561 -26.32 16.54 -15.39
N GLY A 562 -27.34 15.68 -15.55
CA GLY A 562 -28.53 15.93 -16.38
C GLY A 562 -29.59 16.90 -15.82
N GLU A 563 -29.65 17.12 -14.50
CA GLU A 563 -30.74 17.92 -13.87
C GLU A 563 -30.40 19.38 -13.54
N ARG A 564 -29.19 19.87 -13.87
CA ARG A 564 -28.84 21.29 -13.79
C ARG A 564 -27.91 21.71 -14.94
N ALA A 565 -28.50 21.85 -16.12
CA ALA A 565 -27.83 22.34 -17.33
C ALA A 565 -27.59 23.87 -17.37
N GLU A 566 -27.68 24.55 -16.22
CA GLU A 566 -27.50 26.00 -16.12
C GLU A 566 -26.45 26.31 -15.04
N GLU A 567 -25.15 26.23 -15.35
CA GLU A 567 -24.12 27.06 -14.72
C GLU A 567 -22.73 26.95 -15.40
N SER A 568 -21.92 27.97 -15.17
CA SER A 568 -20.76 28.41 -15.95
C SER A 568 -19.63 27.38 -16.10
N VAL A 569 -19.39 26.94 -17.33
CA VAL A 569 -18.16 26.24 -17.72
C VAL A 569 -17.01 27.22 -17.61
N GLU A 570 -16.10 26.98 -16.65
CA GLU A 570 -14.88 27.78 -16.53
C GLU A 570 -14.01 27.58 -17.78
N GLN A 571 -13.58 28.69 -18.40
CA GLN A 571 -12.46 28.68 -19.34
C GLN A 571 -11.18 28.77 -18.52
N GLU A 572 -10.20 27.90 -18.77
CA GLU A 572 -8.87 28.09 -18.19
C GLU A 572 -8.35 29.49 -18.56
N PRO A 573 -7.78 30.26 -17.61
CA PRO A 573 -6.92 31.37 -17.97
C PRO A 573 -5.73 30.79 -18.72
N ARG A 574 -5.37 31.41 -19.86
CA ARG A 574 -4.17 31.08 -20.64
C ARG A 574 -3.01 30.70 -19.72
N ALA A 575 -2.61 29.42 -19.72
CA ALA A 575 -1.23 29.10 -19.42
C ALA A 575 -0.38 29.81 -20.49
N PHE A 576 0.75 30.41 -20.07
CA PHE A 576 1.65 31.28 -20.84
C PHE A 576 1.30 32.78 -20.81
N SER A 577 1.75 33.46 -19.75
CA SER A 577 2.22 34.84 -19.86
C SER A 577 3.69 34.81 -20.31
N GLU A 578 4.01 35.54 -21.38
CA GLU A 578 5.35 35.68 -21.97
C GLU A 578 6.34 36.52 -21.13
N ASP A 579 6.03 36.85 -19.89
CA ASP A 579 6.84 37.78 -19.08
C ASP A 579 7.10 37.25 -17.67
N GLU A 580 8.15 36.46 -17.49
CA GLU A 580 8.98 36.41 -16.27
C GLU A 580 10.44 35.99 -16.63
N PRO A 581 11.44 36.42 -15.86
CA PRO A 581 12.69 36.95 -16.40
C PRO A 581 13.71 35.88 -16.84
N GLN A 582 14.41 36.21 -17.93
CA GLN A 582 15.55 35.48 -18.49
C GLN A 582 16.66 35.29 -17.43
N PHE A 583 16.87 34.05 -16.99
CA PHE A 583 18.16 33.64 -16.43
C PHE A 583 19.12 33.35 -17.58
N ALA A 584 20.32 33.96 -17.48
CA ALA A 584 21.38 33.91 -18.47
C ALA A 584 21.92 32.47 -18.70
N PRO A 585 22.49 32.20 -19.88
CA PRO A 585 22.83 30.87 -20.34
C PRO A 585 24.19 30.43 -19.78
N GLU A 586 24.28 29.21 -19.25
CA GLU A 586 25.43 28.29 -19.42
C GLU A 586 25.24 27.04 -18.54
N LEU A 587 24.90 25.94 -19.20
CA LEU A 587 25.63 24.67 -19.19
C LEU A 587 24.87 23.74 -20.14
N GLU A 588 25.35 23.71 -21.39
CA GLU A 588 24.90 22.79 -22.43
C GLU A 588 24.95 21.35 -21.90
N ALA A 589 23.79 20.72 -21.77
CA ALA A 589 23.70 19.28 -21.82
C ALA A 589 24.07 18.86 -23.25
N PRO A 590 24.91 17.83 -23.45
CA PRO A 590 25.44 17.50 -24.75
C PRO A 590 24.31 17.20 -25.73
N GLU A 591 24.28 17.93 -26.83
CA GLU A 591 23.54 17.53 -28.03
C GLU A 591 23.96 16.09 -28.36
N LEU A 592 23.01 15.16 -28.30
CA LEU A 592 23.16 13.93 -29.05
C LEU A 592 23.24 14.36 -30.52
N PRO A 593 24.31 14.02 -31.25
CA PRO A 593 24.44 14.43 -32.64
C PRO A 593 23.28 13.85 -33.42
N VAL A 594 22.44 14.76 -33.93
CA VAL A 594 21.58 14.47 -35.08
C VAL A 594 22.51 14.52 -36.28
N GLU A 595 23.24 13.44 -36.52
CA GLU A 595 23.66 13.18 -37.89
C GLU A 595 22.38 12.93 -38.68
N ALA A 596 22.09 13.84 -39.63
CA ALA A 596 21.18 13.53 -40.70
C ALA A 596 21.63 12.19 -41.30
N PRO A 597 20.75 11.20 -41.54
CA PRO A 597 21.17 10.07 -42.34
C PRO A 597 21.56 10.64 -43.69
N ASP A 598 22.83 10.44 -44.05
CA ASP A 598 23.31 10.55 -45.41
C ASP A 598 22.32 9.79 -46.33
N ASP A 599 22.26 10.20 -47.60
CA ASP A 599 21.58 9.48 -48.68
C ASP A 599 22.27 8.11 -48.96
N GLU A 600 22.57 7.33 -47.92
CA GLU A 600 23.03 5.95 -48.00
C GLU A 600 21.83 5.03 -48.19
N ILE A 601 21.90 4.25 -49.27
CA ILE A 601 20.95 3.22 -49.63
C ILE A 601 20.97 2.12 -48.54
N TRP A 602 20.04 2.21 -47.59
CA TRP A 602 19.93 1.33 -46.40
C TRP A 602 19.19 0.00 -46.66
N GLY A 603 18.38 -0.07 -47.73
CA GLY A 603 17.38 -1.10 -47.96
C GLY A 603 17.89 -2.37 -48.64
N GLU A 604 18.43 -3.30 -47.86
CA GLU A 604 18.67 -4.69 -48.30
C GLU A 604 17.37 -5.51 -48.21
N ARG A 605 17.07 -6.33 -49.24
CA ARG A 605 15.91 -7.23 -49.28
C ARG A 605 16.35 -8.70 -49.36
N ARG A 606 15.86 -9.51 -48.43
CA ARG A 606 16.09 -10.97 -48.35
C ARG A 606 14.79 -11.75 -48.53
N PRO A 607 14.83 -12.97 -49.10
CA PRO A 607 13.64 -13.79 -49.26
C PRO A 607 13.24 -14.43 -47.93
N ARG A 608 11.94 -14.38 -47.59
CA ARG A 608 11.39 -15.06 -46.41
C ARG A 608 10.90 -16.46 -46.79
N TRP A 609 11.51 -17.48 -46.21
CA TRP A 609 11.24 -18.89 -46.52
C TRP A 609 10.33 -19.56 -45.49
N ARG A 610 9.40 -20.42 -45.95
CA ARG A 610 8.67 -21.38 -45.12
C ARG A 610 8.60 -22.73 -45.84
N GLY A 611 9.36 -23.70 -45.35
CA GLY A 611 9.56 -24.97 -46.04
C GLY A 611 10.24 -24.76 -47.39
N ARG A 612 9.60 -25.22 -48.48
CA ARG A 612 10.13 -25.08 -49.86
C ARG A 612 9.71 -23.78 -50.56
N GLY A 613 8.70 -23.06 -50.05
CA GLY A 613 8.20 -21.82 -50.64
C GLY A 613 8.81 -20.59 -49.97
N GLY A 614 9.12 -19.58 -50.76
CA GLY A 614 9.67 -18.31 -50.29
C GLY A 614 9.04 -17.12 -50.99
N ILE A 615 9.01 -15.99 -50.32
CA ILE A 615 8.51 -14.72 -50.84
C ILE A 615 9.63 -13.69 -50.85
N TRP A 616 9.84 -13.05 -52.00
CA TRP A 616 10.83 -11.99 -52.19
C TRP A 616 10.25 -10.61 -51.89
N ARG A 617 9.11 -10.29 -52.52
CA ARG A 617 8.41 -9.02 -52.33
C ARG A 617 6.98 -9.09 -52.83
N ILE A 618 6.18 -8.15 -52.35
CA ILE A 618 4.85 -7.84 -52.86
C ILE A 618 4.95 -6.43 -53.46
N LYS A 619 4.54 -6.26 -54.72
CA LYS A 619 4.50 -4.96 -55.40
C LYS A 619 3.05 -4.51 -55.48
N HIS A 620 2.79 -3.23 -55.26
CA HIS A 620 1.51 -2.62 -55.55
C HIS A 620 1.56 -1.91 -56.92
N ASN A 621 0.56 -2.14 -57.77
CA ASN A 621 0.38 -1.40 -59.01
C ASN A 621 -1.07 -0.91 -59.09
N ASP A 622 -1.24 0.42 -59.13
CA ASP A 622 -2.52 1.13 -59.08
C ASP A 622 -3.52 0.70 -60.18
N SER A 623 -3.05 0.03 -61.24
CA SER A 623 -3.86 -0.38 -62.39
C SER A 623 -4.13 -1.88 -62.51
N SER A 624 -3.41 -2.75 -61.78
CA SER A 624 -3.50 -4.22 -61.93
C SER A 624 -3.61 -5.01 -60.61
N GLY A 625 -3.66 -4.34 -59.46
CA GLY A 625 -3.64 -5.00 -58.14
C GLY A 625 -2.26 -5.54 -57.75
N PRO A 626 -2.13 -6.17 -56.57
CA PRO A 626 -0.83 -6.60 -56.04
C PRO A 626 -0.24 -7.79 -56.82
N THR A 627 1.06 -7.71 -57.12
CA THR A 627 1.83 -8.82 -57.70
C THR A 627 2.89 -9.34 -56.73
N PHE A 628 3.18 -10.64 -56.82
CA PHE A 628 4.01 -11.36 -55.85
C PHE A 628 5.22 -11.98 -56.55
N ASP A 629 6.41 -11.62 -56.11
CA ASP A 629 7.64 -12.29 -56.53
C ASP A 629 7.89 -13.47 -55.57
N LEU A 630 7.61 -14.68 -56.05
CA LEU A 630 7.70 -15.92 -55.27
C LEU A 630 8.90 -16.77 -55.71
N ALA A 631 9.39 -17.62 -54.82
CA ALA A 631 10.45 -18.57 -55.13
C ALA A 631 10.18 -19.94 -54.51
N MET A 632 10.58 -21.02 -55.18
CA MET A 632 10.42 -22.38 -54.70
C MET A 632 11.74 -23.14 -54.81
N LYS A 633 12.15 -23.77 -53.70
CA LYS A 633 13.30 -24.69 -53.67
C LYS A 633 12.90 -26.07 -54.20
N GLY A 634 13.78 -26.65 -55.02
CA GLY A 634 13.68 -28.02 -55.52
C GLY A 634 13.69 -29.05 -54.39
N LYS A 635 13.37 -30.31 -54.70
CA LYS A 635 13.25 -31.36 -53.67
C LYS A 635 14.53 -31.59 -52.86
N GLU A 636 15.69 -31.35 -53.48
CA GLU A 636 17.04 -31.53 -52.91
C GLU A 636 17.69 -30.20 -52.47
N GLY A 637 17.01 -29.06 -52.63
CA GLY A 637 17.45 -27.75 -52.12
C GLY A 637 18.42 -26.95 -53.02
N GLU A 638 18.99 -27.57 -54.07
CA GLU A 638 19.97 -26.92 -54.96
C GLU A 638 19.33 -26.11 -56.11
N ASP A 639 18.15 -26.51 -56.60
CA ASP A 639 17.45 -25.80 -57.68
C ASP A 639 16.48 -24.74 -57.13
N LEU A 640 16.64 -23.48 -57.51
CA LEU A 640 15.74 -22.37 -57.19
C LEU A 640 14.87 -22.03 -58.41
N ARG A 641 13.54 -22.10 -58.28
CA ARG A 641 12.60 -21.63 -59.30
C ARG A 641 11.90 -20.37 -58.84
N GLU A 642 12.04 -19.29 -59.60
CA GLU A 642 11.40 -18.00 -59.33
C GLU A 642 10.15 -17.83 -60.18
N PHE A 643 9.12 -17.26 -59.57
CA PHE A 643 7.84 -16.93 -60.18
C PHE A 643 7.61 -15.43 -59.96
N PRO A 644 8.09 -14.57 -60.87
CA PRO A 644 7.90 -13.13 -60.76
C PRO A 644 6.46 -12.75 -61.12
N ASP A 645 6.01 -11.64 -60.54
CA ASP A 645 4.74 -10.97 -60.88
C ASP A 645 3.49 -11.88 -60.86
N VAL A 646 3.45 -12.84 -59.93
CA VAL A 646 2.29 -13.72 -59.75
C VAL A 646 1.11 -12.89 -59.27
N LEU A 647 -0.05 -13.01 -59.91
CA LEU A 647 -1.26 -12.31 -59.49
C LEU A 647 -1.86 -12.95 -58.24
N ARG A 648 -2.49 -12.14 -57.38
CA ARG A 648 -3.16 -12.60 -56.14
C ARG A 648 -4.09 -13.79 -56.37
N GLU A 649 -4.88 -13.76 -57.43
CA GLU A 649 -5.84 -14.82 -57.80
C GLU A 649 -5.19 -16.18 -58.14
N LYS A 650 -3.88 -16.22 -58.36
CA LYS A 650 -3.11 -17.45 -58.61
C LYS A 650 -2.46 -18.02 -57.35
N LEU A 651 -2.57 -17.31 -56.22
CA LEU A 651 -2.02 -17.79 -54.95
C LEU A 651 -2.94 -18.85 -54.33
N THR A 652 -2.33 -19.98 -53.95
CA THR A 652 -3.01 -20.99 -53.14
C THR A 652 -3.04 -20.59 -51.67
N ASP A 653 -3.87 -21.25 -50.87
CA ASP A 653 -3.93 -21.02 -49.41
C ASP A 653 -2.56 -21.21 -48.72
N ALA A 654 -1.70 -22.09 -49.25
CA ALA A 654 -0.36 -22.28 -48.73
C ALA A 654 0.53 -21.02 -48.92
N TRP A 655 0.39 -20.33 -50.06
CA TRP A 655 1.10 -19.07 -50.31
C TRP A 655 0.51 -17.91 -49.49
N LEU A 656 -0.81 -17.85 -49.36
CA LEU A 656 -1.47 -16.87 -48.48
C LEU A 656 -1.07 -17.05 -47.02
N SER A 657 -0.96 -18.30 -46.55
CA SER A 657 -0.46 -18.60 -45.20
C SER A 657 1.03 -18.27 -45.02
N LEU A 658 1.83 -18.24 -46.08
CA LEU A 658 3.19 -17.71 -46.00
C LEU A 658 3.15 -16.19 -45.81
N ILE A 659 2.33 -15.47 -46.59
CA ILE A 659 2.23 -14.01 -46.58
C ILE A 659 1.66 -13.46 -45.26
N ARG A 660 0.63 -14.10 -44.70
CA ARG A 660 -0.04 -13.66 -43.48
C ARG A 660 0.83 -13.83 -42.25
N VAL A 661 1.21 -12.70 -41.64
CA VAL A 661 1.99 -12.65 -40.39
C VAL A 661 1.12 -12.04 -39.30
N PRO A 662 1.00 -12.66 -38.10
CA PRO A 662 0.28 -12.06 -36.99
C PRO A 662 0.86 -10.70 -36.61
N ARG A 663 0.02 -9.76 -36.17
CA ARG A 663 0.47 -8.43 -35.71
C ARG A 663 1.40 -8.55 -34.49
N PRO A 664 2.39 -7.65 -34.32
CA PRO A 664 3.20 -7.62 -33.10
C PRO A 664 2.33 -7.23 -31.89
N ARG A 665 2.75 -7.64 -30.68
CA ARG A 665 1.98 -7.48 -29.43
C ARG A 665 2.09 -6.09 -28.78
N THR A 666 3.01 -5.27 -29.28
CA THR A 666 3.33 -3.94 -28.72
C THR A 666 3.59 -2.95 -29.83
N GLY A 667 3.40 -1.66 -29.51
CA GLY A 667 3.52 -0.55 -30.46
C GLY A 667 2.16 0.05 -30.83
N ILE A 668 2.19 0.97 -31.78
CA ILE A 668 1.02 1.69 -32.30
C ILE A 668 1.03 1.62 -33.82
N GLU A 669 -0.10 1.24 -34.42
CA GLU A 669 -0.31 1.34 -35.86
C GLU A 669 -1.08 2.61 -36.19
N VAL A 670 -0.66 3.37 -37.21
CA VAL A 670 -1.47 4.45 -37.78
C VAL A 670 -2.32 3.84 -38.89
N VAL A 671 -3.57 3.51 -38.57
CA VAL A 671 -4.49 2.76 -39.44
C VAL A 671 -5.01 3.63 -40.58
N ARG A 672 -5.20 4.93 -40.32
CA ARG A 672 -5.67 5.88 -41.32
C ARG A 672 -5.13 7.27 -41.05
N MET A 673 -4.65 7.91 -42.11
CA MET A 673 -4.36 9.33 -42.14
C MET A 673 -5.35 10.00 -43.10
N ALA A 674 -6.02 11.06 -42.64
CA ALA A 674 -6.93 11.85 -43.45
C ALA A 674 -6.60 13.34 -43.29
N GLU A 675 -6.74 14.13 -44.33
CA GLU A 675 -6.57 15.57 -44.24
C GLU A 675 -7.95 16.22 -44.10
N GLU A 676 -8.14 17.01 -43.04
CA GLU A 676 -9.39 17.71 -42.76
C GLU A 676 -9.05 19.14 -42.35
N ASP A 677 -9.59 20.12 -43.07
CA ASP A 677 -9.30 21.56 -42.92
C ASP A 677 -7.81 21.93 -43.03
N GLY A 678 -7.03 21.19 -43.84
CA GLY A 678 -5.60 21.42 -44.04
C GLY A 678 -4.70 20.89 -42.91
N GLU A 679 -5.27 20.15 -41.95
CA GLU A 679 -4.53 19.49 -40.88
C GLU A 679 -4.62 17.96 -40.99
N PRO A 680 -3.51 17.23 -40.80
CA PRO A 680 -3.53 15.78 -40.82
C PRO A 680 -4.20 15.22 -39.57
N ARG A 681 -5.08 14.24 -39.79
CA ARG A 681 -5.83 13.50 -38.80
C ARG A 681 -5.41 12.04 -38.78
N PHE A 682 -5.17 11.50 -37.59
CA PHE A 682 -4.64 10.16 -37.40
C PHE A 682 -5.63 9.27 -36.65
N ILE A 683 -5.86 8.06 -37.16
CA ILE A 683 -6.55 6.98 -36.46
C ILE A 683 -5.49 5.96 -36.05
N PHE A 684 -5.40 5.69 -34.75
CA PHE A 684 -4.41 4.79 -34.16
C PHE A 684 -5.04 3.45 -33.80
N CYS A 685 -4.29 2.37 -33.90
CA CYS A 685 -4.60 1.09 -33.28
C CYS A 685 -3.55 0.76 -32.24
N ASN A 686 -3.99 0.46 -31.01
CA ASN A 686 -3.12 -0.02 -29.95
C ASN A 686 -2.87 -1.52 -30.14
N LEU A 687 -1.63 -1.90 -30.43
CA LEU A 687 -1.29 -3.28 -30.77
C LEU A 687 -1.39 -4.25 -29.58
N ARG A 688 -1.38 -3.75 -28.35
CA ARG A 688 -1.55 -4.56 -27.13
C ARG A 688 -3.02 -4.91 -26.87
N THR A 689 -3.94 -3.99 -27.16
CA THR A 689 -5.37 -4.17 -26.88
C THR A 689 -6.21 -4.46 -28.13
N GLY A 690 -5.67 -4.18 -29.32
CA GLY A 690 -6.39 -4.21 -30.59
C GLY A 690 -7.37 -3.04 -30.76
N GLU A 691 -7.39 -2.09 -29.82
CA GLU A 691 -8.35 -0.98 -29.82
C GLU A 691 -7.97 0.07 -30.87
N VAL A 692 -8.88 0.33 -31.80
CA VAL A 692 -8.76 1.41 -32.79
C VAL A 692 -9.41 2.67 -32.24
N SER A 693 -8.74 3.81 -32.36
CA SER A 693 -9.27 5.08 -31.87
C SER A 693 -10.55 5.46 -32.61
N ASN A 694 -11.63 5.69 -31.87
CA ASN A 694 -12.95 5.99 -32.44
C ASN A 694 -13.04 7.37 -33.13
N VAL A 695 -12.06 8.26 -32.92
CA VAL A 695 -12.05 9.61 -33.48
C VAL A 695 -10.68 9.91 -34.09
N PRO A 696 -10.60 10.56 -35.26
CA PRO A 696 -9.34 11.03 -35.84
C PRO A 696 -8.69 12.15 -34.98
N TRP A 697 -7.43 11.97 -34.62
CA TRP A 697 -6.66 12.88 -33.76
C TRP A 697 -5.88 13.89 -34.60
N ARG A 698 -5.82 15.17 -34.19
CA ARG A 698 -4.87 16.13 -34.78
C ARG A 698 -3.50 15.94 -34.16
N LEU A 699 -2.43 16.21 -34.90
CA LEU A 699 -1.08 16.13 -34.35
C LEU A 699 -0.90 16.98 -33.08
N GLN A 700 -1.45 18.19 -33.08
CA GLN A 700 -1.41 19.14 -31.96
C GLN A 700 -2.23 18.70 -30.73
N ASP A 701 -3.22 17.83 -30.92
CA ASP A 701 -4.07 17.31 -29.83
C ASP A 701 -3.45 16.07 -29.16
N ILE A 702 -2.33 15.57 -29.69
CA ILE A 702 -1.64 14.41 -29.14
C ILE A 702 -0.58 14.90 -28.16
N GLU A 703 -0.68 14.42 -26.93
CA GLU A 703 0.23 14.72 -25.83
C GLU A 703 1.70 14.47 -26.19
N GLU A 704 2.55 15.45 -25.83
CA GLU A 704 3.97 15.45 -26.17
C GLU A 704 4.75 14.35 -25.47
N GLY A 705 5.67 13.70 -26.19
CA GLY A 705 6.48 12.59 -25.66
C GLY A 705 5.79 11.22 -25.68
N THR A 706 4.51 11.14 -26.08
CA THR A 706 3.80 9.87 -26.19
C THR A 706 4.17 9.08 -27.44
N VAL A 707 4.01 7.74 -27.37
CA VAL A 707 4.21 6.85 -28.54
C VAL A 707 3.26 7.21 -29.69
N ARG A 708 2.05 7.72 -29.41
CA ARG A 708 1.12 8.19 -30.44
C ARG A 708 1.64 9.44 -31.14
N GLN A 709 2.27 10.36 -30.41
CA GLN A 709 2.85 11.55 -31.02
C GLN A 709 4.03 11.17 -31.91
N TYR A 710 4.88 10.27 -31.42
CA TYR A 710 5.96 9.69 -32.22
C TYR A 710 5.42 9.02 -33.51
N ALA A 711 4.43 8.14 -33.38
CA ALA A 711 3.80 7.44 -34.50
C ALA A 711 3.17 8.41 -35.52
N ALA A 712 2.49 9.46 -35.05
CA ALA A 712 1.89 10.48 -35.93
C ALA A 712 2.95 11.28 -36.70
N ARG A 713 4.02 11.71 -36.01
CA ARG A 713 5.14 12.44 -36.63
C ARG A 713 5.88 11.59 -37.65
N MET A 714 6.08 10.31 -37.35
CA MET A 714 6.77 9.40 -38.27
C MET A 714 5.86 9.00 -39.43
N ALA A 715 4.56 8.78 -39.22
CA ALA A 715 3.62 8.49 -40.30
C ALA A 715 3.55 9.58 -41.37
N LEU A 716 3.69 10.85 -40.99
CA LEU A 716 3.81 11.97 -41.94
C LEU A 716 5.06 11.91 -42.82
N LYS A 717 6.16 11.33 -42.29
CA LYS A 717 7.42 11.18 -43.02
C LYS A 717 7.47 9.89 -43.84
N ASP A 718 6.86 8.84 -43.33
CA ASP A 718 6.91 7.49 -43.91
C ASP A 718 5.77 7.24 -44.91
N THR A 719 4.94 8.26 -45.21
CA THR A 719 3.85 8.18 -46.19
C THR A 719 4.10 9.19 -47.32
N PRO A 720 4.45 8.77 -48.55
CA PRO A 720 4.58 7.39 -49.00
C PRO A 720 5.85 6.69 -48.50
N LEU A 721 5.78 5.35 -48.34
CA LEU A 721 6.88 4.55 -47.83
C LEU A 721 8.04 4.50 -48.83
N VAL A 722 9.23 4.88 -48.37
CA VAL A 722 10.46 4.82 -49.16
C VAL A 722 11.09 3.44 -49.04
N GLU A 723 10.93 2.56 -50.05
CA GLU A 723 11.39 1.16 -49.97
C GLU A 723 12.88 1.00 -49.69
N SER A 724 13.72 1.95 -50.13
CA SER A 724 15.18 1.93 -49.91
C SER A 724 15.60 2.25 -48.47
N GLN A 725 14.67 2.62 -47.59
CA GLN A 725 14.94 2.87 -46.16
C GLN A 725 14.50 1.72 -45.26
N VAL A 726 14.04 0.61 -45.85
CA VAL A 726 13.49 -0.53 -45.13
C VAL A 726 14.35 -1.77 -45.36
N ARG A 727 14.74 -2.46 -44.29
CA ARG A 727 15.32 -3.80 -44.39
C ARG A 727 14.21 -4.83 -44.48
N TRP A 728 14.07 -5.42 -45.66
CA TRP A 728 12.93 -6.28 -46.00
C TRP A 728 13.29 -7.75 -45.91
N TRP A 729 12.53 -8.51 -45.12
CA TRP A 729 12.50 -9.96 -45.15
C TRP A 729 11.19 -10.44 -45.79
N GLY A 730 11.21 -10.61 -47.11
CA GLY A 730 10.03 -10.90 -47.91
C GLY A 730 9.03 -9.74 -47.88
N ASN A 731 7.91 -9.94 -47.19
CA ASN A 731 6.84 -8.95 -47.04
C ASN A 731 6.72 -8.34 -45.64
N ILE A 732 7.67 -8.65 -44.73
CA ILE A 732 7.85 -7.92 -43.47
C ILE A 732 9.20 -7.22 -43.48
N GLY A 733 9.32 -6.13 -42.75
CA GLY A 733 10.57 -5.38 -42.65
C GLY A 733 10.63 -4.53 -41.40
N TYR A 734 11.77 -3.88 -41.18
CA TYR A 734 11.92 -2.94 -40.08
C TYR A 734 12.69 -1.69 -40.53
N THR A 735 12.48 -0.61 -39.79
CA THR A 735 13.23 0.64 -39.88
C THR A 735 13.64 1.08 -38.47
N ARG A 736 14.57 2.04 -38.38
CA ARG A 736 14.93 2.72 -37.14
C ARG A 736 15.13 1.76 -35.93
N PRO A 737 16.12 0.85 -35.95
CA PRO A 737 16.37 -0.07 -34.84
C PRO A 737 16.89 0.69 -33.61
N MET A 738 16.02 1.01 -32.66
CA MET A 738 16.39 1.65 -31.39
C MET A 738 16.82 0.61 -30.37
N ARG A 739 17.48 1.05 -29.28
CA ARG A 739 18.03 0.14 -28.25
C ARG A 739 16.98 -0.79 -27.62
N SER A 740 15.76 -0.31 -27.37
CA SER A 740 14.67 -1.07 -26.72
C SER A 740 13.41 -1.23 -27.58
N GLN A 741 13.33 -0.49 -28.69
CA GLN A 741 12.15 -0.44 -29.57
C GLN A 741 12.58 -0.51 -31.04
N VAL A 742 11.65 -0.86 -31.92
CA VAL A 742 11.87 -0.92 -33.37
C VAL A 742 10.57 -0.60 -34.10
N ASP A 743 10.68 0.04 -35.27
CA ASP A 743 9.53 0.26 -36.15
C ASP A 743 9.47 -0.85 -37.19
N LEU A 744 8.29 -1.45 -37.33
CA LEU A 744 8.08 -2.63 -38.15
C LEU A 744 7.12 -2.32 -39.29
N ILE A 745 7.31 -2.99 -40.41
CA ILE A 745 6.51 -2.83 -41.61
C ILE A 745 6.00 -4.20 -42.03
N TYR A 746 4.71 -4.26 -42.35
CA TYR A 746 4.05 -5.43 -42.91
C TYR A 746 3.33 -5.05 -44.19
N ARG A 747 3.60 -5.76 -45.28
CA ARG A 747 2.82 -5.69 -46.51
C ARG A 747 1.91 -6.91 -46.59
N ASP A 748 0.61 -6.67 -46.60
CA ASP A 748 -0.40 -7.74 -46.60
C ASP A 748 -0.64 -8.35 -48.00
N GLU A 749 -1.54 -9.33 -48.10
CA GLU A 749 -1.89 -9.97 -49.38
C GLU A 749 -2.71 -9.09 -50.34
N ASP A 750 -3.17 -7.92 -49.90
CA ASP A 750 -3.81 -6.91 -50.73
C ASP A 750 -2.79 -5.84 -51.21
N GLY A 751 -1.55 -5.95 -50.75
CA GLY A 751 -0.46 -5.02 -51.06
C GLY A 751 -0.53 -3.74 -50.24
N GLN A 752 -1.30 -3.71 -49.15
CA GLN A 752 -1.40 -2.60 -48.22
C GLN A 752 -0.25 -2.65 -47.22
N ASP A 753 0.39 -1.50 -47.03
CA ASP A 753 1.45 -1.32 -46.04
C ASP A 753 0.86 -0.96 -44.68
N HIS A 754 1.26 -1.72 -43.67
CA HIS A 754 0.96 -1.51 -42.26
C HIS A 754 2.26 -1.20 -41.53
N ILE A 755 2.35 -0.02 -40.92
CA ILE A 755 3.53 0.41 -40.16
C ILE A 755 3.19 0.39 -38.67
N TYR A 756 3.99 -0.36 -37.91
CA TYR A 756 3.89 -0.52 -36.47
C TYR A 756 5.03 0.24 -35.79
N TYR A 757 4.68 1.33 -35.14
CA TYR A 757 5.63 2.23 -34.49
C TYR A 757 5.94 1.80 -33.06
N ALA A 758 7.21 1.89 -32.67
CA ALA A 758 7.73 1.67 -31.32
C ALA A 758 7.37 0.29 -30.72
N ALA A 759 7.46 -0.77 -31.53
CA ALA A 759 7.31 -2.14 -31.04
C ALA A 759 8.49 -2.50 -30.12
N ARG A 760 8.22 -3.11 -28.97
CA ARG A 760 9.23 -3.45 -27.97
C ARG A 760 10.02 -4.70 -28.37
N ARG A 761 11.35 -4.58 -28.45
CA ARG A 761 12.24 -5.67 -28.89
C ARG A 761 12.17 -6.91 -27.98
N ASP A 762 12.03 -6.71 -26.67
CA ASP A 762 11.92 -7.78 -25.65
C ASP A 762 10.59 -8.55 -25.70
N GLU A 763 9.57 -8.01 -26.38
CA GLU A 763 8.25 -8.62 -26.52
C GLU A 763 7.97 -9.14 -27.95
N LEU A 764 8.96 -9.08 -28.86
CA LEU A 764 8.82 -9.63 -30.21
C LEU A 764 8.87 -11.16 -30.19
N ALA A 765 8.02 -11.78 -31.01
CA ALA A 765 7.90 -13.23 -31.10
C ALA A 765 7.64 -13.68 -32.55
N GLY A 766 7.91 -14.95 -32.84
CA GLY A 766 7.65 -15.55 -34.15
C GLY A 766 8.47 -14.88 -35.27
N GLU A 767 7.81 -14.62 -36.40
CA GLU A 767 8.43 -14.02 -37.58
C GLU A 767 8.99 -12.62 -37.34
N TRP A 768 8.47 -11.86 -36.37
CA TRP A 768 9.00 -10.54 -36.02
C TRP A 768 10.34 -10.61 -35.28
N HIS A 769 10.54 -11.64 -34.46
CA HIS A 769 11.83 -11.87 -33.82
C HIS A 769 12.85 -12.41 -34.82
N ALA A 770 12.44 -13.39 -35.64
CA ALA A 770 13.28 -13.97 -36.68
C ALA A 770 13.71 -12.95 -37.75
N LEU A 771 12.87 -11.95 -38.04
CA LEU A 771 13.22 -10.80 -38.89
C LEU A 771 14.47 -10.08 -38.35
N LEU A 772 14.55 -9.80 -37.05
CA LEU A 772 15.70 -9.14 -36.46
C LEU A 772 16.92 -10.07 -36.41
N GLU A 773 16.73 -11.37 -36.14
CA GLU A 773 17.83 -12.35 -36.15
C GLU A 773 18.49 -12.46 -37.52
N GLU A 774 17.69 -12.50 -38.60
CA GLU A 774 18.18 -12.58 -39.98
C GLU A 774 19.15 -11.44 -40.31
N TYR A 775 18.90 -10.25 -39.77
CA TYR A 775 19.76 -9.06 -39.97
C TYR A 775 20.80 -8.85 -38.86
N GLY A 776 20.90 -9.76 -37.88
CA GLY A 776 21.88 -9.67 -36.79
C GLY A 776 21.57 -8.60 -35.74
N GLU A 777 20.29 -8.25 -35.58
CA GLU A 777 19.79 -7.17 -34.70
C GLU A 777 19.08 -7.71 -33.45
N VAL A 778 19.47 -8.85 -32.92
CA VAL A 778 18.91 -9.41 -31.67
C VAL A 778 19.86 -9.20 -30.50
#